data_AF-A0A9Q0J506-F1
#
_entry.id   AF-A0A9Q0J506-F1
#
_cell.length_a   1.000
_cell.length_b   1.000
_cell.length_c   1.000
_cell.angle_alpha   90.00
_cell.angle_beta   90.00
_cell.angle_gamma   90.00
#
_symmetry.space_group_name_H-M   'P 1'
#
loop_
_entity.id
_entity.type
_entity.pdbx_description
1 polymer ?
#
loop_
_entity_poly.entity_id
_entity_poly.type
_entity_poly.pdbx_seq_one_letter_code
_entity_poly.pdbx_strand_id
1 'polypeptide(L)'
;KKTVAVLLHENADDDNKELEKYKEQSFPSGIELKAVVCQMEKPNIEVTKVKLGAQGLEALKQLPRQEVQLATKFGLTMSEDWQFSARGDPEYVRECCEGSLKRLGVDYIDLYYQHRVDTSVPIEDTMMELKKLVGEGKIKYIGLSEPSPDTIRRAHAVHPITALQMEYSLWSRDIEDEIIPLCRELGIGIVAYSPLGTGFFAGKAMAESFPSENPLSRMYPRFMEGNLDKNKVLYARLANLATKHNCTPPQLALAWLLHQGDDIVPIPGTTKLNNLYNNIGSLAVKLTQEEVKEISDAVDVNEVSGHRAPSFIVKPETRIPRVKLGSQGLEVSRLGLGCASLSGMLGARISHEDGCSFLKEAFDRGVTFFDTSNLYGKDHDNEIMIGKALKQLPRQEVQLATKFGLTMSEDWQFGARGDPEYVRECCEGSLKRLGVDYIDLYYQHRIDTSVPIEDTMMELKKLVDEGKIKYIGLSEASPDTIRRAHAVHPITALQMEYSLWSRDIEDEIIPLCSPLGIGFFAGKAMAESFPSESLLSRMHPRFMEGNLDKNKVLYERLAKLAAKHNCTPPQLALAWLLHQGDDVVPIPGTTKLNNLDNNIGSLSVKLTKEELKEISDAVDVNEVNPEIRIPRVKLGSQGLEVSRLGFGCGGLSGIYNAPLSHESGCAILVEVFSRGITFFDTSDLYGDDHHNEIMIGEALKQLPREKVQLATKFGIKQLEGFQFAVDGTPEYVRQCCEASLKRLGVDYIDLYYQHRVDTSVPIEDTMGELKKLVQEGKAKYVGLSEASVDTIRRAHAIHPITAVQMEYSLWTREIEEDIIPVCRELGISIVAYSPLGRGFFAGKAVVESLPAETLLAMHPRFTGENLEKNKAIYARLDALAAKHSCTPSQLAVAWILHQGDDIVPIPGTTKLKNLDNNIQSLALELTQDDLAEIYNAVPTDEVSGERDYDVFSDYMYKFANTPTK
;
A
#
# COMPACT_ATOMS: atom_id res chain seq x y z
N LYS A 1 32.57 44.87 -18.27
CA LYS A 1 33.04 46.21 -18.71
C LYS A 1 31.87 47.18 -18.58
N LYS A 2 32.14 48.43 -18.19
CA LYS A 2 31.25 49.29 -17.40
C LYS A 2 30.39 50.21 -18.27
N THR A 3 29.28 49.70 -18.82
CA THR A 3 28.24 50.55 -19.42
C THR A 3 26.89 49.87 -19.26
N VAL A 4 25.93 50.56 -18.64
CA VAL A 4 24.53 50.12 -18.57
C VAL A 4 23.74 50.99 -19.54
N ALA A 5 23.12 50.37 -20.54
CA ALA A 5 22.22 51.02 -21.47
C ALA A 5 20.77 50.67 -21.11
N VAL A 6 19.92 51.69 -20.96
CA VAL A 6 18.53 51.53 -20.50
C VAL A 6 17.59 52.22 -21.49
N LEU A 7 16.54 51.50 -21.87
CA LEU A 7 15.40 51.98 -22.65
C LEU A 7 14.32 52.48 -21.69
N LEU A 8 14.03 53.78 -21.69
CA LEU A 8 13.07 54.42 -20.79
C LEU A 8 11.73 54.72 -21.48
N HIS A 9 10.63 54.57 -20.73
CA HIS A 9 9.26 54.90 -21.11
C HIS A 9 8.86 56.20 -20.41
N GLU A 10 8.57 57.28 -21.15
CA GLU A 10 8.04 58.51 -20.55
C GLU A 10 6.57 58.34 -20.15
N ASN A 11 6.21 58.79 -18.95
CA ASN A 11 4.88 59.25 -18.63
C ASN A 11 4.97 60.41 -17.62
N ALA A 12 4.67 61.61 -18.11
CA ALA A 12 4.35 62.86 -17.40
C ALA A 12 5.49 63.64 -16.70
N ASP A 13 5.30 64.96 -16.69
CA ASP A 13 6.27 66.06 -16.43
C ASP A 13 7.04 66.04 -15.08
N ASP A 14 6.77 65.10 -14.17
CA ASP A 14 7.45 65.01 -12.87
C ASP A 14 8.83 64.31 -12.96
N ASP A 15 9.03 63.39 -13.89
CA ASP A 15 10.28 62.60 -14.01
C ASP A 15 11.47 63.41 -14.56
N ASN A 16 11.21 64.51 -15.28
CA ASN A 16 12.27 65.40 -15.81
C ASN A 16 13.00 66.20 -14.71
N LYS A 17 12.34 66.48 -13.57
CA LYS A 17 12.97 67.15 -12.42
C LYS A 17 13.81 66.18 -11.56
N GLU A 18 13.43 64.90 -11.52
CA GLU A 18 14.21 63.87 -10.82
C GLU A 18 15.45 63.46 -11.62
N LEU A 19 15.36 63.38 -12.96
CA LEU A 19 16.51 63.04 -13.82
C LEU A 19 17.68 64.03 -13.67
N GLU A 20 17.38 65.34 -13.56
CA GLU A 20 18.40 66.38 -13.30
C GLU A 20 19.01 66.27 -11.90
N LYS A 21 18.23 65.87 -10.87
CA LYS A 21 18.75 65.59 -9.52
C LYS A 21 19.71 64.39 -9.47
N TYR A 22 19.53 63.40 -10.34
CA TYR A 22 20.38 62.20 -10.37
C TYR A 22 21.64 62.35 -11.23
N LYS A 23 21.69 63.30 -12.18
CA LYS A 23 22.93 63.69 -12.86
C LYS A 23 23.96 64.30 -11.90
N GLU A 24 23.50 64.87 -10.79
CA GLU A 24 24.34 65.47 -9.75
C GLU A 24 24.83 64.46 -8.70
N GLN A 25 24.33 63.21 -8.69
CA GLN A 25 24.79 62.18 -7.76
C GLN A 25 26.06 61.47 -8.28
N SER A 26 27.15 61.57 -7.51
CA SER A 26 28.41 60.89 -7.79
C SER A 26 28.29 59.37 -7.58
N PHE A 27 28.31 58.61 -8.67
CA PHE A 27 28.43 57.15 -8.65
C PHE A 27 29.86 56.71 -8.26
N PRO A 28 30.05 55.48 -7.73
CA PRO A 28 31.38 54.93 -7.44
C PRO A 28 32.29 54.98 -8.67
N SER A 29 33.58 55.31 -8.47
CA SER A 29 34.53 55.58 -9.55
C SER A 29 34.53 54.52 -10.68
N GLY A 30 34.18 54.97 -11.88
CA GLY A 30 34.28 54.23 -13.14
C GLY A 30 32.98 53.65 -13.71
N ILE A 31 31.81 53.86 -13.11
CA ILE A 31 30.51 53.50 -13.75
C ILE A 31 30.01 54.70 -14.56
N GLU A 32 29.80 54.52 -15.86
CA GLU A 32 29.25 55.53 -16.77
C GLU A 32 27.84 55.08 -17.23
N LEU A 33 26.83 55.93 -17.05
CA LEU A 33 25.42 55.63 -17.36
C LEU A 33 25.03 56.29 -18.69
N LYS A 34 24.64 55.50 -19.71
CA LYS A 34 24.11 56.02 -20.98
C LYS A 34 22.62 55.67 -21.07
N ALA A 35 21.74 56.65 -20.82
CA ALA A 35 20.28 56.47 -20.91
C ALA A 35 19.75 56.90 -22.28
N VAL A 36 18.81 56.13 -22.87
CA VAL A 36 18.06 56.52 -24.08
C VAL A 36 16.58 56.58 -23.74
N VAL A 37 15.97 57.77 -23.92
CA VAL A 37 14.57 58.07 -23.58
C VAL A 37 13.70 58.00 -24.84
N CYS A 38 12.52 57.37 -24.75
CA CYS A 38 11.55 57.26 -25.86
C CYS A 38 10.16 57.81 -25.47
N GLN A 39 9.56 58.61 -26.36
CA GLN A 39 8.32 59.39 -26.17
C GLN A 39 7.11 58.88 -26.97
N MET A 40 6.15 58.14 -26.40
CA MET A 40 4.99 57.63 -27.17
C MET A 40 3.70 58.48 -27.03
N GLU A 41 3.10 58.86 -28.16
CA GLU A 41 1.70 59.28 -28.27
C GLU A 41 0.74 58.07 -28.15
N LYS A 42 -0.35 58.20 -27.39
CA LYS A 42 -1.32 57.13 -27.08
C LYS A 42 -2.16 56.70 -28.29
N PRO A 43 -2.44 55.39 -28.42
CA PRO A 43 -3.81 54.96 -28.67
C PRO A 43 -4.28 53.75 -27.84
N ASN A 44 -5.59 53.71 -27.55
CA ASN A 44 -6.33 52.60 -26.91
C ASN A 44 -6.20 51.29 -27.70
N ILE A 45 -5.95 50.13 -27.06
CA ILE A 45 -6.34 48.76 -27.47
C ILE A 45 -6.08 47.74 -26.32
N GLU A 46 -6.93 46.71 -26.26
CA GLU A 46 -7.01 45.56 -25.33
C GLU A 46 -5.75 44.66 -25.22
N VAL A 47 -5.55 44.12 -24.01
CA VAL A 47 -4.72 42.96 -23.57
C VAL A 47 -3.32 42.79 -24.22
N THR A 48 -2.43 43.67 -23.77
CA THR A 48 -0.98 43.56 -23.51
C THR A 48 -0.20 42.26 -23.85
N LYS A 49 0.15 42.07 -25.13
CA LYS A 49 1.53 41.67 -25.50
C LYS A 49 2.41 42.93 -25.41
N VAL A 50 3.34 42.99 -24.46
CA VAL A 50 4.35 44.06 -24.42
C VAL A 50 5.28 43.87 -25.62
N LYS A 51 4.93 44.47 -26.76
CA LYS A 51 5.89 44.74 -27.84
C LYS A 51 6.85 45.82 -27.32
N LEU A 52 8.14 45.67 -27.59
CA LEU A 52 8.99 46.85 -27.74
C LEU A 52 8.29 47.71 -28.80
N GLY A 53 7.74 48.86 -28.40
CA GLY A 53 7.14 49.81 -29.33
C GLY A 53 8.18 50.26 -30.37
N ALA A 54 7.74 50.86 -31.47
CA ALA A 54 8.62 51.30 -32.56
C ALA A 54 9.82 52.15 -32.06
N GLN A 55 9.62 52.91 -30.98
CA GLN A 55 10.66 53.74 -30.38
C GLN A 55 11.69 52.96 -29.58
N GLY A 56 11.27 51.93 -28.85
CA GLY A 56 12.22 51.10 -28.12
C GLY A 56 13.13 50.30 -29.04
N LEU A 57 12.63 49.95 -30.23
CA LEU A 57 13.43 49.36 -31.30
C LEU A 57 14.44 50.37 -31.87
N GLU A 58 14.04 51.63 -32.04
CA GLU A 58 14.90 52.68 -32.56
C GLU A 58 16.02 53.05 -31.58
N ALA A 59 15.72 53.13 -30.30
CA ALA A 59 16.72 53.36 -29.27
C ALA A 59 17.68 52.17 -29.10
N LEU A 60 17.25 50.92 -29.32
CA LEU A 60 18.16 49.77 -29.36
C LEU A 60 19.20 49.91 -30.49
N LYS A 61 18.82 50.44 -31.66
CA LYS A 61 19.74 50.68 -32.80
C LYS A 61 20.77 51.77 -32.51
N GLN A 62 20.45 52.71 -31.63
CA GLN A 62 21.36 53.81 -31.26
C GLN A 62 22.41 53.38 -30.23
N LEU A 63 22.25 52.22 -29.61
CA LEU A 63 23.19 51.71 -28.63
C LEU A 63 24.38 51.02 -29.32
N PRO A 64 25.63 51.29 -28.89
CA PRO A 64 26.79 50.61 -29.44
C PRO A 64 26.71 49.11 -29.13
N ARG A 65 26.55 48.30 -30.17
CA ARG A 65 26.28 46.86 -30.05
C ARG A 65 27.38 46.07 -29.33
N GLN A 66 28.59 46.63 -29.25
CA GLN A 66 29.71 46.06 -28.48
C GLN A 66 29.59 46.29 -26.96
N GLU A 67 28.80 47.26 -26.52
CA GLU A 67 28.59 47.60 -25.09
C GLU A 67 27.33 46.94 -24.51
N VAL A 68 26.44 46.39 -25.35
CA VAL A 68 25.16 45.79 -24.93
C VAL A 68 25.13 44.32 -25.29
N GLN A 69 24.73 43.44 -24.36
CA GLN A 69 24.44 42.04 -24.65
C GLN A 69 22.93 41.82 -24.77
N LEU A 70 22.48 41.29 -25.91
CA LEU A 70 21.07 41.05 -26.21
C LEU A 70 20.75 39.57 -26.08
N ALA A 71 19.80 39.25 -25.20
CA ALA A 71 19.25 37.91 -25.05
C ALA A 71 17.77 37.87 -25.43
N THR A 72 17.33 36.76 -26.02
CA THR A 72 15.91 36.51 -26.29
C THR A 72 15.62 35.01 -26.27
N LYS A 73 14.35 34.63 -26.35
CA LYS A 73 13.91 33.24 -26.20
C LYS A 73 12.98 32.79 -27.31
N PHE A 74 12.90 31.48 -27.52
CA PHE A 74 11.92 30.82 -28.39
C PHE A 74 11.27 29.64 -27.67
N GLY A 75 10.30 29.02 -28.32
CA GLY A 75 9.81 27.70 -27.91
C GLY A 75 8.57 27.69 -27.04
N LEU A 76 7.98 28.84 -26.70
CA LEU A 76 6.65 28.86 -26.09
C LEU A 76 5.60 29.17 -27.16
N THR A 77 4.62 28.28 -27.33
CA THR A 77 3.44 28.50 -28.19
C THR A 77 2.19 28.58 -27.33
N MET A 78 1.17 29.27 -27.83
CA MET A 78 -0.10 29.46 -27.14
C MET A 78 -1.23 29.11 -28.11
N SER A 79 -2.12 28.19 -27.71
CA SER A 79 -3.29 27.80 -28.50
C SER A 79 -4.37 28.89 -28.47
N GLU A 80 -5.40 28.73 -29.31
CA GLU A 80 -6.59 29.60 -29.33
C GLU A 80 -7.32 29.59 -27.97
N ASP A 81 -7.23 28.48 -27.23
CA ASP A 81 -7.80 28.30 -25.88
C ASP A 81 -6.87 28.74 -24.74
N TRP A 82 -5.84 29.56 -25.03
CA TRP A 82 -4.87 30.07 -24.05
C TRP A 82 -4.02 28.99 -23.34
N GLN A 83 -3.90 27.80 -23.91
CA GLN A 83 -3.00 26.77 -23.38
C GLN A 83 -1.58 26.99 -23.91
N PHE A 84 -0.60 26.95 -23.01
CA PHE A 84 0.81 27.06 -23.36
C PHE A 84 1.42 25.69 -23.64
N SER A 85 2.23 25.58 -24.68
CA SER A 85 3.04 24.39 -24.96
C SER A 85 4.46 24.77 -25.35
N ALA A 86 5.39 23.83 -25.15
CA ALA A 86 6.78 23.97 -25.59
C ALA A 86 6.93 23.42 -27.03
N ARG A 87 7.75 24.08 -27.86
CA ARG A 87 8.07 23.64 -29.22
C ARG A 87 9.56 23.85 -29.51
N GLY A 88 10.29 22.78 -29.81
CA GLY A 88 11.75 22.76 -29.95
C GLY A 88 12.24 22.16 -31.25
N ASP A 89 11.36 21.80 -32.19
CA ASP A 89 11.80 21.20 -33.44
C ASP A 89 12.73 22.12 -34.26
N PRO A 90 13.71 21.56 -35.01
CA PRO A 90 14.69 22.35 -35.74
C PRO A 90 14.11 23.41 -36.69
N GLU A 91 12.99 23.11 -37.36
CA GLU A 91 12.35 24.06 -38.28
C GLU A 91 11.85 25.29 -37.51
N TYR A 92 11.16 25.07 -36.39
CA TYR A 92 10.65 26.13 -35.55
C TYR A 92 11.73 26.95 -34.86
N VAL A 93 12.83 26.31 -34.41
CA VAL A 93 14.00 26.98 -33.83
C VAL A 93 14.54 28.02 -34.82
N ARG A 94 14.72 27.63 -36.07
CA ARG A 94 15.23 28.50 -37.14
C ARG A 94 14.25 29.62 -37.47
N GLU A 95 12.97 29.29 -37.68
CA GLU A 95 11.91 30.27 -37.94
C GLU A 95 11.87 31.36 -36.85
N CYS A 96 11.91 30.93 -35.59
CA CYS A 96 11.90 31.84 -34.44
C CYS A 96 13.15 32.71 -34.37
N CYS A 97 14.32 32.18 -34.74
CA CYS A 97 15.58 32.91 -34.73
C CYS A 97 15.55 34.02 -35.81
N GLU A 98 15.20 33.66 -37.04
CA GLU A 98 15.11 34.60 -38.16
C GLU A 98 14.04 35.67 -37.92
N GLY A 99 12.88 35.25 -37.40
CA GLY A 99 11.83 36.16 -36.97
C GLY A 99 12.30 37.13 -35.88
N SER A 100 13.09 36.65 -34.92
CA SER A 100 13.63 37.50 -33.83
C SER A 100 14.66 38.50 -34.34
N LEU A 101 15.62 38.08 -35.18
CA LEU A 101 16.60 38.97 -35.80
C LEU A 101 15.91 40.09 -36.60
N LYS A 102 14.92 39.73 -37.42
CA LYS A 102 14.13 40.71 -38.20
C LYS A 102 13.35 41.68 -37.31
N ARG A 103 12.67 41.18 -36.26
CA ARG A 103 11.90 42.04 -35.34
C ARG A 103 12.78 42.97 -34.52
N LEU A 104 13.96 42.50 -34.11
CA LEU A 104 14.93 43.27 -33.32
C LEU A 104 15.79 44.19 -34.17
N GLY A 105 15.83 43.99 -35.50
CA GLY A 105 16.64 44.80 -36.42
C GLY A 105 18.14 44.65 -36.17
N VAL A 106 18.57 43.45 -35.79
CA VAL A 106 19.98 43.13 -35.48
C VAL A 106 20.47 41.96 -36.32
N ASP A 107 21.76 41.96 -36.63
CA ASP A 107 22.38 40.90 -37.42
C ASP A 107 22.64 39.61 -36.60
N TYR A 108 22.74 39.74 -35.27
CA TYR A 108 22.97 38.60 -34.37
C TYR A 108 22.37 38.81 -32.95
N ILE A 109 22.05 37.70 -32.30
CA ILE A 109 21.64 37.62 -30.87
C ILE A 109 22.85 37.14 -30.05
N ASP A 110 23.15 37.76 -28.89
CA ASP A 110 24.28 37.25 -28.07
C ASP A 110 23.91 35.94 -27.39
N LEU A 111 22.74 35.86 -26.74
CA LEU A 111 22.33 34.67 -26.00
C LEU A 111 20.89 34.28 -26.34
N TYR A 112 20.72 33.10 -26.93
CA TYR A 112 19.43 32.63 -27.39
C TYR A 112 18.97 31.44 -26.55
N TYR A 113 17.82 31.60 -25.89
CA TYR A 113 17.27 30.59 -24.98
C TYR A 113 16.16 29.78 -25.62
N GLN A 114 16.14 28.47 -25.35
CA GLN A 114 14.87 27.74 -25.35
C GLN A 114 14.11 28.10 -24.05
N HIS A 115 12.87 28.58 -24.16
CA HIS A 115 12.09 29.12 -23.03
C HIS A 115 11.57 28.03 -22.09
N ARG A 116 11.14 26.91 -22.66
CA ARG A 116 10.76 25.68 -21.95
C ARG A 116 11.23 24.52 -22.82
N VAL A 117 11.77 23.49 -22.20
CA VAL A 117 12.24 22.30 -22.92
C VAL A 117 11.03 21.65 -23.57
N ASP A 118 11.12 21.41 -24.87
CA ASP A 118 10.13 20.60 -25.58
C ASP A 118 10.43 19.12 -25.30
N THR A 119 9.58 18.49 -24.50
CA THR A 119 9.75 17.09 -24.12
C THR A 119 9.34 16.11 -25.23
N SER A 120 8.69 16.59 -26.29
CA SER A 120 8.31 15.79 -27.46
C SER A 120 9.42 15.68 -28.51
N VAL A 121 10.43 16.53 -28.42
CA VAL A 121 11.59 16.55 -29.32
C VAL A 121 12.85 16.21 -28.51
N PRO A 122 13.69 15.25 -28.95
CA PRO A 122 14.98 15.03 -28.32
C PRO A 122 15.77 16.33 -28.22
N ILE A 123 16.29 16.64 -27.04
CA ILE A 123 17.00 17.91 -26.81
C ILE A 123 18.22 18.04 -27.73
N GLU A 124 18.82 16.93 -28.12
CA GLU A 124 19.93 16.87 -29.07
C GLU A 124 19.56 17.47 -30.43
N ASP A 125 18.34 17.23 -30.92
CA ASP A 125 17.88 17.77 -32.21
C ASP A 125 17.73 19.29 -32.15
N THR A 126 17.14 19.78 -31.05
CA THR A 126 17.04 21.23 -30.77
C THR A 126 18.44 21.86 -30.73
N MET A 127 19.35 21.25 -29.98
CA MET A 127 20.72 21.74 -29.79
C MET A 127 21.57 21.66 -31.06
N MET A 128 21.36 20.65 -31.91
CA MET A 128 22.02 20.56 -33.21
C MET A 128 21.65 21.72 -34.11
N GLU A 129 20.38 22.14 -34.11
CA GLU A 129 19.95 23.30 -34.89
C GLU A 129 20.50 24.61 -34.31
N LEU A 130 20.46 24.78 -32.99
CA LEU A 130 21.07 25.94 -32.33
C LEU A 130 22.57 26.02 -32.63
N LYS A 131 23.29 24.90 -32.64
CA LYS A 131 24.70 24.82 -33.04
C LYS A 131 24.94 25.27 -34.48
N LYS A 132 24.03 24.98 -35.43
CA LYS A 132 24.11 25.52 -36.79
C LYS A 132 23.93 27.04 -36.80
N LEU A 133 22.98 27.56 -36.05
CA LEU A 133 22.76 29.01 -35.92
C LEU A 133 23.97 29.73 -35.31
N VAL A 134 24.69 29.08 -34.38
CA VAL A 134 25.99 29.56 -33.87
C VAL A 134 27.02 29.60 -35.01
N GLY A 135 27.13 28.52 -35.80
CA GLY A 135 28.05 28.44 -36.94
C GLY A 135 27.74 29.46 -38.05
N GLU A 136 26.47 29.81 -38.24
CA GLU A 136 26.01 30.87 -39.17
C GLU A 136 26.25 32.29 -38.63
N GLY A 137 26.64 32.45 -37.36
CA GLY A 137 26.83 33.76 -36.72
C GLY A 137 25.52 34.48 -36.37
N LYS A 138 24.36 33.82 -36.51
CA LYS A 138 23.03 34.36 -36.18
C LYS A 138 22.82 34.47 -34.67
N ILE A 139 23.42 33.57 -33.90
CA ILE A 139 23.48 33.61 -32.43
C ILE A 139 24.93 33.39 -31.96
N LYS A 140 25.33 33.96 -30.82
CA LYS A 140 26.69 33.72 -30.27
C LYS A 140 26.73 32.61 -29.23
N TYR A 141 25.74 32.57 -28.36
CA TYR A 141 25.69 31.69 -27.20
C TYR A 141 24.30 31.06 -27.04
N ILE A 142 24.27 29.86 -26.48
CA ILE A 142 23.05 29.09 -26.24
C ILE A 142 22.73 29.11 -24.76
N GLY A 143 21.45 29.31 -24.44
CA GLY A 143 20.93 29.11 -23.09
C GLY A 143 19.71 28.21 -23.08
N LEU A 144 19.41 27.67 -21.90
CA LEU A 144 18.16 26.95 -21.63
C LEU A 144 17.46 27.60 -20.44
N SER A 145 16.13 27.51 -20.36
CA SER A 145 15.35 28.11 -19.30
C SER A 145 14.53 27.03 -18.60
N GLU A 146 14.73 26.89 -17.28
CA GLU A 146 14.15 25.83 -16.45
C GLU A 146 14.36 24.38 -16.95
N PRO A 147 15.57 23.97 -17.42
CA PRO A 147 15.79 22.57 -17.81
C PRO A 147 16.08 21.66 -16.61
N SER A 148 15.78 20.37 -16.76
CA SER A 148 16.21 19.32 -15.82
C SER A 148 17.73 19.04 -15.86
N PRO A 149 18.32 18.48 -14.79
CA PRO A 149 19.74 18.06 -14.73
C PRO A 149 20.19 17.16 -15.88
N ASP A 150 19.39 16.15 -16.23
CA ASP A 150 19.66 15.25 -17.36
C ASP A 150 19.68 16.01 -18.69
N THR A 151 18.69 16.87 -18.91
CA THR A 151 18.59 17.69 -20.10
C THR A 151 19.81 18.61 -20.24
N ILE A 152 20.27 19.21 -19.13
CA ILE A 152 21.47 20.05 -19.12
C ILE A 152 22.68 19.25 -19.60
N ARG A 153 22.94 18.06 -19.04
CA ARG A 153 24.10 17.24 -19.42
C ARG A 153 24.06 16.84 -20.89
N ARG A 154 22.89 16.37 -21.37
CA ARG A 154 22.69 15.93 -22.75
C ARG A 154 22.85 17.08 -23.74
N ALA A 155 22.22 18.22 -23.46
CA ALA A 155 22.32 19.40 -24.31
C ALA A 155 23.75 19.96 -24.34
N HIS A 156 24.42 20.07 -23.18
CA HIS A 156 25.79 20.56 -23.08
C HIS A 156 26.78 19.65 -23.82
N ALA A 157 26.52 18.34 -23.89
CA ALA A 157 27.33 17.40 -24.66
C ALA A 157 27.27 17.63 -26.19
N VAL A 158 26.18 18.20 -26.72
CA VAL A 158 26.04 18.53 -28.16
C VAL A 158 26.75 19.85 -28.51
N HIS A 159 26.55 20.87 -27.67
CA HIS A 159 27.21 22.17 -27.75
C HIS A 159 27.22 22.83 -26.36
N PRO A 160 28.31 23.52 -25.95
CA PRO A 160 28.39 24.16 -24.65
C PRO A 160 27.24 25.14 -24.40
N ILE A 161 26.50 24.92 -23.31
CA ILE A 161 25.51 25.87 -22.81
C ILE A 161 26.25 26.97 -22.05
N THR A 162 25.91 28.23 -22.34
CA THR A 162 26.55 29.39 -21.69
C THR A 162 25.83 29.80 -20.42
N ALA A 163 24.50 29.76 -20.41
CA ALA A 163 23.74 30.12 -19.22
C ALA A 163 22.39 29.40 -19.11
N LEU A 164 21.98 29.11 -17.88
CA LEU A 164 20.63 28.70 -17.54
C LEU A 164 19.83 29.87 -16.98
N GLN A 165 18.63 30.09 -17.50
CA GLN A 165 17.69 31.00 -16.86
C GLN A 165 16.80 30.21 -15.91
N MET A 166 17.01 30.40 -14.61
CA MET A 166 16.30 29.73 -13.52
C MET A 166 15.63 30.77 -12.61
N GLU A 167 14.47 30.49 -12.04
CA GLU A 167 13.98 31.34 -10.95
C GLU A 167 14.74 30.99 -9.67
N TYR A 168 15.38 32.00 -9.13
CA TYR A 168 16.22 31.88 -7.95
C TYR A 168 16.14 33.16 -7.13
N SER A 169 15.74 33.05 -5.88
CA SER A 169 15.55 34.16 -4.96
C SER A 169 15.54 33.65 -3.51
N LEU A 170 15.46 34.56 -2.53
CA LEU A 170 15.16 34.19 -1.14
C LEU A 170 13.85 33.40 -0.99
N TRP A 171 12.94 33.45 -1.97
CA TRP A 171 11.65 32.75 -1.93
C TRP A 171 11.62 31.41 -2.69
N SER A 172 12.63 31.16 -3.53
CA SER A 172 12.71 29.98 -4.40
C SER A 172 14.17 29.57 -4.50
N ARG A 173 14.56 28.50 -3.79
CA ARG A 173 15.94 28.00 -3.63
C ARG A 173 16.11 26.54 -4.09
N ASP A 174 15.13 26.04 -4.86
CA ASP A 174 15.04 24.68 -5.37
C ASP A 174 16.20 24.25 -6.27
N ILE A 175 16.98 25.20 -6.77
CA ILE A 175 18.12 24.93 -7.65
C ILE A 175 19.45 24.72 -6.91
N GLU A 176 19.51 24.99 -5.60
CA GLU A 176 20.78 25.04 -4.84
C GLU A 176 21.47 23.68 -4.69
N ASP A 177 20.70 22.60 -4.55
CA ASP A 177 21.26 21.27 -4.25
C ASP A 177 21.82 20.55 -5.47
N GLU A 178 21.21 20.74 -6.65
CA GLU A 178 21.52 19.95 -7.84
C GLU A 178 21.95 20.81 -9.04
N ILE A 179 21.18 21.84 -9.37
CA ILE A 179 21.41 22.65 -10.58
C ILE A 179 22.62 23.57 -10.42
N ILE A 180 22.79 24.25 -9.27
CA ILE A 180 23.95 25.13 -9.04
C ILE A 180 25.27 24.33 -9.08
N PRO A 181 25.42 23.20 -8.36
CA PRO A 181 26.63 22.38 -8.46
C PRO A 181 26.89 21.88 -9.89
N LEU A 182 25.85 21.44 -10.59
CA LEU A 182 25.96 20.99 -11.98
C LEU A 182 26.41 22.11 -12.93
N CYS A 183 25.84 23.30 -12.80
CA CYS A 183 26.25 24.47 -13.58
C CYS A 183 27.71 24.80 -13.34
N ARG A 184 28.17 24.77 -12.08
CA ARG A 184 29.58 25.01 -11.72
C ARG A 184 30.51 23.93 -12.27
N GLU A 185 30.11 22.67 -12.19
CA GLU A 185 30.82 21.52 -12.79
C GLU A 185 31.05 21.73 -14.29
N LEU A 186 30.01 22.19 -15.00
CA LEU A 186 30.01 22.35 -16.46
C LEU A 186 30.44 23.75 -16.94
N GLY A 187 30.75 24.67 -16.01
CA GLY A 187 31.11 26.07 -16.34
C GLY A 187 29.96 26.89 -16.94
N ILE A 188 28.71 26.59 -16.57
CA ILE A 188 27.50 27.26 -17.04
C ILE A 188 27.10 28.36 -16.05
N GLY A 189 26.80 29.58 -16.53
CA GLY A 189 26.30 30.66 -15.69
C GLY A 189 24.80 30.55 -15.37
N ILE A 190 24.34 31.21 -14.30
CA ILE A 190 22.93 31.22 -13.90
C ILE A 190 22.37 32.63 -14.04
N VAL A 191 21.30 32.77 -14.81
CA VAL A 191 20.52 34.00 -14.93
C VAL A 191 19.26 33.87 -14.09
N ALA A 192 19.28 34.47 -12.89
CA ALA A 192 18.21 34.35 -11.92
C ALA A 192 17.02 35.26 -12.29
N TYR A 193 15.91 34.67 -12.74
CA TYR A 193 14.66 35.40 -12.98
C TYR A 193 13.76 35.44 -11.74
N SER A 194 12.85 36.42 -11.71
CA SER A 194 12.04 36.73 -10.53
C SER A 194 12.84 36.84 -9.21
N PRO A 195 14.02 37.48 -9.19
CA PRO A 195 14.91 37.48 -8.01
C PRO A 195 14.32 38.20 -6.78
N LEU A 196 13.23 38.95 -6.96
CA LEU A 196 12.46 39.61 -5.90
C LEU A 196 11.13 38.90 -5.59
N GLY A 197 10.98 37.62 -5.94
CA GLY A 197 9.79 36.81 -5.67
C GLY A 197 8.55 37.34 -6.37
N THR A 198 8.62 37.59 -7.67
CA THR A 198 7.51 38.19 -8.45
C THR A 198 7.05 39.55 -7.89
N GLY A 199 7.98 40.30 -7.30
CA GLY A 199 7.74 41.61 -6.70
C GLY A 199 7.29 41.58 -5.24
N PHE A 200 7.21 40.40 -4.61
CA PHE A 200 6.92 40.25 -3.18
C PHE A 200 7.91 41.04 -2.32
N PHE A 201 9.22 40.86 -2.54
CA PHE A 201 10.25 41.60 -1.80
C PHE A 201 10.42 43.06 -2.24
N ALA A 202 9.74 43.47 -3.32
CA ALA A 202 9.62 44.87 -3.73
C ALA A 202 8.53 45.64 -2.97
N GLY A 203 7.89 45.02 -1.96
CA GLY A 203 6.84 45.64 -1.15
C GLY A 203 5.48 45.72 -1.83
N LYS A 204 5.34 45.19 -3.05
CA LYS A 204 4.09 45.20 -3.84
C LYS A 204 2.95 44.44 -3.16
N ALA A 205 3.30 43.44 -2.35
CA ALA A 205 2.38 42.59 -1.60
C ALA A 205 1.84 43.20 -0.29
N MET A 206 2.41 44.35 0.12
CA MET A 206 2.07 45.05 1.37
C MET A 206 1.04 46.16 1.17
N ALA A 207 0.63 46.44 -0.07
CA ALA A 207 -0.52 47.30 -0.34
C ALA A 207 -1.80 46.59 0.12
N GLU A 208 -2.69 47.29 0.85
CA GLU A 208 -3.94 46.76 1.45
C GLU A 208 -4.89 46.08 0.46
N SER A 209 -4.66 46.28 -0.84
CA SER A 209 -5.19 45.45 -1.91
C SER A 209 -4.03 45.07 -2.82
N PHE A 210 -3.85 43.79 -3.12
CA PHE A 210 -2.98 43.36 -4.22
C PHE A 210 -3.70 43.77 -5.51
N PRO A 211 -3.34 44.88 -6.19
CA PRO A 211 -4.05 45.31 -7.36
C PRO A 211 -3.40 44.57 -8.52
N SER A 212 -4.05 43.55 -9.04
CA SER A 212 -3.62 43.04 -10.34
C SER A 212 -4.82 42.91 -11.25
N GLU A 213 -4.93 43.89 -12.14
CA GLU A 213 -5.64 43.78 -13.43
C GLU A 213 -5.11 42.60 -14.28
N ASN A 214 -4.05 41.91 -13.85
CA ASN A 214 -3.52 40.69 -14.47
C ASN A 214 -4.13 39.42 -13.83
N PRO A 215 -4.89 38.60 -14.58
CA PRO A 215 -5.49 37.35 -14.09
C PRO A 215 -4.48 36.32 -13.61
N LEU A 216 -3.28 36.28 -14.19
CA LEU A 216 -2.28 35.24 -13.91
C LEU A 216 -1.74 35.31 -12.47
N SER A 217 -1.62 36.50 -11.88
CA SER A 217 -1.15 36.67 -10.50
C SER A 217 -2.12 36.16 -9.44
N ARG A 218 -3.43 36.05 -9.74
CA ARG A 218 -4.42 35.43 -8.84
C ARG A 218 -4.31 33.90 -8.79
N MET A 219 -3.59 33.30 -9.74
CA MET A 219 -3.47 31.85 -9.87
C MET A 219 -2.27 31.29 -9.09
N TYR A 220 -1.36 32.15 -8.61
CA TYR A 220 -0.17 31.72 -7.88
C TYR A 220 -0.50 31.39 -6.42
N PRO A 221 -0.30 30.15 -5.96
CA PRO A 221 -0.70 29.74 -4.62
C PRO A 221 -0.11 30.58 -3.47
N ARG A 222 1.10 31.12 -3.65
CA ARG A 222 1.79 31.98 -2.67
C ARG A 222 1.11 33.33 -2.41
N PHE A 223 0.27 33.79 -3.33
CA PHE A 223 -0.46 35.06 -3.24
C PHE A 223 -1.94 34.88 -2.90
N MET A 224 -2.40 33.65 -2.68
CA MET A 224 -3.77 33.37 -2.24
C MET A 224 -3.99 33.82 -0.79
N GLU A 225 -5.25 34.13 -0.45
CA GLU A 225 -5.67 34.51 0.90
C GLU A 225 -5.28 33.42 1.92
N GLY A 226 -4.79 33.83 3.10
CA GLY A 226 -4.20 32.92 4.10
C GLY A 226 -2.74 32.53 3.86
N ASN A 227 -2.34 32.17 2.63
CA ASN A 227 -0.92 31.93 2.31
C ASN A 227 -0.12 33.23 2.29
N LEU A 228 -0.70 34.27 1.69
CA LEU A 228 -0.09 35.60 1.64
C LEU A 228 0.17 36.14 3.05
N ASP A 229 -0.77 35.99 3.99
CA ASP A 229 -0.61 36.50 5.36
C ASP A 229 0.49 35.78 6.13
N LYS A 230 0.64 34.48 5.93
CA LYS A 230 1.78 33.72 6.48
C LYS A 230 3.10 34.20 5.87
N ASN A 231 3.14 34.39 4.55
CA ASN A 231 4.33 34.85 3.85
C ASN A 231 4.74 36.28 4.26
N LYS A 232 3.80 37.17 4.62
CA LYS A 232 4.11 38.54 5.08
C LYS A 232 5.06 38.58 6.28
N VAL A 233 5.04 37.54 7.13
CA VAL A 233 5.97 37.42 8.27
C VAL A 233 7.42 37.34 7.80
N LEU A 234 7.70 36.62 6.71
CA LEU A 234 9.04 36.49 6.12
C LEU A 234 9.54 37.82 5.58
N TYR A 235 8.66 38.58 4.90
CA TYR A 235 8.99 39.93 4.45
C TYR A 235 9.32 40.86 5.62
N ALA A 236 8.54 40.80 6.71
CA ALA A 236 8.78 41.63 7.89
C ALA A 236 10.15 41.34 8.54
N ARG A 237 10.55 40.06 8.62
CA ARG A 237 11.89 39.66 9.08
C ARG A 237 12.98 40.24 8.17
N LEU A 238 12.84 40.08 6.85
CA LEU A 238 13.78 40.64 5.88
C LEU A 238 13.85 42.18 5.95
N ALA A 239 12.73 42.87 6.16
CA ALA A 239 12.68 44.32 6.27
C ALA A 239 13.39 44.86 7.52
N ASN A 240 13.29 44.14 8.63
CA ASN A 240 14.04 44.45 9.85
C ASN A 240 15.55 44.31 9.61
N LEU A 241 15.99 43.25 8.92
CA LEU A 241 17.39 43.10 8.54
C LEU A 241 17.84 44.19 7.56
N ALA A 242 17.03 44.53 6.56
CA ALA A 242 17.37 45.59 5.61
C ALA A 242 17.64 46.93 6.32
N THR A 243 16.85 47.24 7.34
CA THR A 243 17.05 48.41 8.20
C THR A 243 18.39 48.36 8.95
N LYS A 244 18.74 47.19 9.54
CA LYS A 244 20.04 46.96 10.20
C LYS A 244 21.23 47.19 9.24
N HIS A 245 21.07 46.87 7.96
CA HIS A 245 22.08 47.07 6.91
C HIS A 245 21.99 48.42 6.19
N ASN A 246 21.15 49.36 6.65
CA ASN A 246 20.94 50.67 6.02
C ASN A 246 20.59 50.58 4.52
N CYS A 247 19.78 49.59 4.14
CA CYS A 247 19.35 49.36 2.76
C CYS A 247 17.86 49.01 2.70
N THR A 248 17.32 48.90 1.48
CA THR A 248 15.93 48.49 1.27
C THR A 248 15.81 46.95 1.21
N PRO A 249 14.63 46.36 1.46
CA PRO A 249 14.43 44.91 1.29
C PRO A 249 14.78 44.39 -0.13
N PRO A 250 14.46 45.10 -1.23
CA PRO A 250 14.96 44.76 -2.56
C PRO A 250 16.48 44.74 -2.68
N GLN A 251 17.16 45.74 -2.09
CA GLN A 251 18.61 45.81 -2.09
C GLN A 251 19.22 44.64 -1.35
N LEU A 252 18.69 44.31 -0.17
CA LEU A 252 19.18 43.21 0.64
C LEU A 252 18.97 41.85 -0.06
N ALA A 253 17.79 41.64 -0.66
CA ALA A 253 17.48 40.40 -1.39
C ALA A 253 18.38 40.21 -2.62
N LEU A 254 18.61 41.26 -3.41
CA LEU A 254 19.51 41.19 -4.56
C LEU A 254 20.98 41.07 -4.14
N ALA A 255 21.39 41.76 -3.08
CA ALA A 255 22.74 41.64 -2.53
C ALA A 255 23.02 40.22 -2.03
N TRP A 256 22.06 39.60 -1.32
CA TRP A 256 22.13 38.20 -0.92
C TRP A 256 22.31 37.27 -2.12
N LEU A 257 21.53 37.47 -3.18
CA LEU A 257 21.58 36.64 -4.38
C LEU A 257 22.91 36.78 -5.12
N LEU A 258 23.47 37.99 -5.19
CA LEU A 258 24.79 38.25 -5.76
C LEU A 258 25.93 37.62 -4.92
N HIS A 259 25.74 37.41 -3.62
CA HIS A 259 26.74 36.71 -2.78
C HIS A 259 26.74 35.18 -2.95
N GLN A 260 25.74 34.61 -3.64
CA GLN A 260 25.69 33.17 -3.89
C GLN A 260 26.80 32.70 -4.85
N GLY A 261 27.34 33.60 -5.69
CA GLY A 261 28.50 33.34 -6.54
C GLY A 261 28.62 34.32 -7.72
N ASP A 262 29.84 34.50 -8.22
CA ASP A 262 30.15 35.35 -9.39
C ASP A 262 29.56 34.78 -10.71
N ASP A 263 29.10 33.53 -10.68
CA ASP A 263 28.42 32.81 -11.76
C ASP A 263 26.92 33.14 -11.87
N ILE A 264 26.38 34.00 -10.99
CA ILE A 264 24.95 34.30 -10.90
C ILE A 264 24.65 35.75 -11.31
N VAL A 265 23.69 35.93 -12.21
CA VAL A 265 23.24 37.24 -12.73
C VAL A 265 21.73 37.41 -12.51
N PRO A 266 21.30 38.26 -11.57
CA PRO A 266 19.87 38.52 -11.36
C PRO A 266 19.27 39.45 -12.42
N ILE A 267 18.02 39.16 -12.83
CA ILE A 267 17.24 40.00 -13.76
C ILE A 267 15.94 40.51 -13.11
N PRO A 268 16.00 41.49 -12.17
CA PRO A 268 14.85 41.90 -11.37
C PRO A 268 13.71 42.55 -12.15
N GLY A 269 14.00 43.17 -13.30
CA GLY A 269 13.02 43.82 -14.18
C GLY A 269 12.29 45.02 -13.53
N THR A 270 12.12 46.12 -14.25
CA THR A 270 11.31 47.25 -13.77
C THR A 270 10.90 48.15 -14.91
N THR A 271 9.73 48.78 -14.78
CA THR A 271 9.27 49.88 -15.66
C THR A 271 9.45 51.25 -15.01
N LYS A 272 9.92 51.33 -13.75
CA LYS A 272 10.09 52.56 -12.96
C LYS A 272 11.56 52.86 -12.69
N LEU A 273 11.97 54.12 -12.89
CA LEU A 273 13.33 54.61 -12.64
C LEU A 273 13.77 54.43 -11.18
N ASN A 274 12.93 54.78 -10.22
CA ASN A 274 13.28 54.65 -8.79
C ASN A 274 13.56 53.20 -8.38
N ASN A 275 12.82 52.23 -8.92
CA ASN A 275 13.11 50.81 -8.71
C ASN A 275 14.41 50.38 -9.39
N LEU A 276 14.76 50.96 -10.54
CA LEU A 276 16.02 50.67 -11.23
C LEU A 276 17.21 51.14 -10.39
N TYR A 277 17.18 52.38 -9.89
CA TYR A 277 18.22 52.90 -8.99
C TYR A 277 18.30 52.08 -7.70
N ASN A 278 17.15 51.69 -7.15
CA ASN A 278 17.09 50.82 -5.97
C ASN A 278 17.80 49.47 -6.23
N ASN A 279 17.49 48.81 -7.35
CA ASN A 279 18.14 47.57 -7.76
C ASN A 279 19.65 47.74 -7.97
N ILE A 280 20.10 48.82 -8.62
CA ILE A 280 21.54 49.13 -8.80
C ILE A 280 22.23 49.32 -7.44
N GLY A 281 21.56 49.96 -6.49
CA GLY A 281 22.07 50.16 -5.13
C GLY A 281 22.41 48.86 -4.38
N SER A 282 21.85 47.71 -4.78
CA SER A 282 22.21 46.41 -4.20
C SER A 282 23.70 46.07 -4.34
N LEU A 283 24.37 46.57 -5.39
CA LEU A 283 25.80 46.36 -5.64
C LEU A 283 26.70 47.03 -4.59
N ALA A 284 26.18 48.03 -3.89
CA ALA A 284 26.88 48.73 -2.81
C ALA A 284 26.75 48.03 -1.45
N VAL A 285 25.79 47.11 -1.30
CA VAL A 285 25.59 46.35 -0.06
C VAL A 285 26.63 45.24 0.03
N LYS A 286 27.43 45.25 1.10
CA LYS A 286 28.45 44.24 1.40
C LYS A 286 27.96 43.37 2.55
N LEU A 287 28.02 42.06 2.37
CA LEU A 287 27.58 41.08 3.36
C LEU A 287 28.74 40.15 3.73
N THR A 288 28.89 39.83 5.01
CA THR A 288 29.73 38.71 5.44
C THR A 288 29.01 37.38 5.23
N GLN A 289 29.73 36.26 5.33
CA GLN A 289 29.10 34.94 5.19
C GLN A 289 28.07 34.66 6.30
N GLU A 290 28.32 35.17 7.50
CA GLU A 290 27.38 35.10 8.62
C GLU A 290 26.11 35.90 8.34
N GLU A 291 26.25 37.08 7.73
CA GLU A 291 25.10 37.93 7.35
C GLU A 291 24.31 37.32 6.19
N VAL A 292 24.97 36.72 5.20
CA VAL A 292 24.31 35.95 4.13
C VAL A 292 23.46 34.83 4.74
N LYS A 293 24.02 34.11 5.72
CA LYS A 293 23.29 33.07 6.45
C LYS A 293 22.13 33.64 7.27
N GLU A 294 22.34 34.73 8.01
CA GLU A 294 21.28 35.42 8.77
C GLU A 294 20.10 35.81 7.88
N ILE A 295 20.37 36.29 6.67
CA ILE A 295 19.35 36.66 5.67
C ILE A 295 18.64 35.42 5.12
N SER A 296 19.38 34.35 4.83
CA SER A 296 18.80 33.05 4.42
C SER A 296 17.87 32.47 5.49
N ASP A 297 18.28 32.51 6.75
CA ASP A 297 17.51 31.98 7.89
C ASP A 297 16.26 32.86 8.18
N ALA A 298 16.34 34.17 7.91
CA ALA A 298 15.21 35.09 8.07
C ALA A 298 14.09 34.85 7.04
N VAL A 299 14.43 34.27 5.88
CA VAL A 299 13.49 33.83 4.85
C VAL A 299 13.69 32.34 4.61
N ASP A 300 13.40 31.54 5.63
CA ASP A 300 13.42 30.08 5.50
C ASP A 300 12.38 29.64 4.45
N VAL A 301 12.86 28.97 3.40
CA VAL A 301 12.02 28.46 2.32
C VAL A 301 11.03 27.40 2.80
N ASN A 302 11.30 26.74 3.92
CA ASN A 302 10.38 25.79 4.54
C ASN A 302 9.19 26.46 5.24
N GLU A 303 9.31 27.75 5.57
CA GLU A 303 8.21 28.55 6.14
C GLU A 303 7.32 29.17 5.04
N VAL A 304 7.70 29.07 3.76
CA VAL A 304 6.95 29.65 2.64
C VAL A 304 5.66 28.88 2.40
N SER A 305 4.53 29.57 2.50
CA SER A 305 3.20 29.02 2.27
C SER A 305 2.77 29.14 0.81
N GLY A 306 2.42 28.00 0.19
CA GLY A 306 1.94 27.90 -1.19
C GLY A 306 3.05 27.60 -2.22
N HIS A 307 2.70 26.83 -3.27
CA HIS A 307 3.62 26.46 -4.34
C HIS A 307 4.05 27.66 -5.22
N ARG A 308 5.26 27.55 -5.78
CA ARG A 308 5.91 28.53 -6.65
C ARG A 308 5.12 28.89 -7.92
N ALA A 309 4.35 27.95 -8.47
CA ALA A 309 3.57 28.17 -9.68
C ALA A 309 2.18 27.50 -9.59
N PRO A 310 1.20 27.95 -10.40
CA PRO A 310 -0.10 27.30 -10.52
C PRO A 310 0.04 25.86 -11.07
N SER A 311 -0.83 24.95 -10.64
CA SER A 311 -0.76 23.51 -10.96
C SER A 311 -0.79 23.16 -12.46
N PHE A 312 -1.28 24.05 -13.32
CA PHE A 312 -1.28 23.87 -14.79
C PHE A 312 -0.04 24.46 -15.48
N ILE A 313 0.78 25.28 -14.80
CA ILE A 313 2.05 25.81 -15.32
C ILE A 313 3.22 24.90 -14.89
N VAL A 314 3.08 24.23 -13.75
CA VAL A 314 4.01 23.19 -13.31
C VAL A 314 3.70 21.91 -14.10
N LYS A 315 4.34 21.71 -15.25
CA LYS A 315 4.68 20.34 -15.67
C LYS A 315 5.83 19.91 -14.76
N PRO A 316 5.70 18.88 -13.92
CA PRO A 316 6.84 18.34 -13.20
C PRO A 316 7.85 17.85 -14.23
N GLU A 317 8.95 18.58 -14.43
CA GLU A 317 10.08 18.10 -15.25
C GLU A 317 10.91 17.02 -14.51
N THR A 318 10.59 16.72 -13.25
CA THR A 318 11.02 15.47 -12.62
C THR A 318 10.21 14.32 -13.22
N ARG A 319 10.69 13.73 -14.31
CA ARG A 319 10.27 12.36 -14.67
C ARG A 319 10.41 11.52 -13.41
N ILE A 320 9.29 10.93 -12.97
CA ILE A 320 9.30 9.96 -11.87
C ILE A 320 10.43 8.96 -12.14
N PRO A 321 11.35 8.74 -11.18
CA PRO A 321 12.46 7.81 -11.38
C PRO A 321 11.94 6.45 -11.86
N ARG A 322 12.68 5.78 -12.72
CA ARG A 322 12.35 4.41 -13.14
C ARG A 322 13.12 3.41 -12.29
N VAL A 323 12.49 2.28 -11.99
CA VAL A 323 13.09 1.16 -11.27
C VAL A 323 12.91 -0.13 -12.05
N LYS A 324 13.88 -1.03 -11.90
CA LYS A 324 13.82 -2.39 -12.44
C LYS A 324 13.21 -3.29 -11.38
N LEU A 325 12.06 -3.84 -11.70
CA LEU A 325 11.31 -4.73 -10.84
C LEU A 325 11.63 -6.18 -11.19
N GLY A 326 12.06 -6.93 -10.17
CA GLY A 326 12.44 -8.33 -10.29
C GLY A 326 13.71 -8.58 -11.12
N SER A 327 14.20 -9.81 -11.07
CA SER A 327 15.43 -10.27 -11.74
C SER A 327 15.33 -10.26 -13.27
N GLN A 328 14.11 -10.30 -13.81
CA GLN A 328 13.84 -10.22 -15.24
C GLN A 328 13.87 -8.78 -15.79
N GLY A 329 13.94 -7.77 -14.91
CA GLY A 329 14.22 -6.40 -15.29
C GLY A 329 13.06 -5.63 -15.90
N LEU A 330 11.82 -5.86 -15.46
CA LEU A 330 10.66 -5.04 -15.85
C LEU A 330 10.87 -3.60 -15.34
N GLU A 331 11.07 -2.65 -16.26
CA GLU A 331 11.37 -1.27 -15.89
C GLU A 331 10.10 -0.40 -15.84
N VAL A 332 9.73 0.08 -14.66
CA VAL A 332 8.51 0.86 -14.40
C VAL A 332 8.81 2.18 -13.71
N SER A 333 7.87 3.14 -13.75
CA SER A 333 7.96 4.33 -12.90
C SER A 333 7.89 3.94 -11.41
N ARG A 334 8.68 4.61 -10.56
CA ARG A 334 8.78 4.37 -9.10
C ARG A 334 7.45 4.49 -8.36
N LEU A 335 6.50 5.16 -8.99
CA LEU A 335 5.09 5.22 -8.62
C LEU A 335 4.25 4.84 -9.86
N GLY A 336 3.37 3.86 -9.73
CA GLY A 336 2.43 3.46 -10.78
C GLY A 336 1.01 3.97 -10.51
N LEU A 337 0.08 3.64 -11.40
CA LEU A 337 -1.33 4.02 -11.28
C LEU A 337 -2.26 2.80 -11.32
N GLY A 338 -3.02 2.61 -10.24
CA GLY A 338 -4.12 1.65 -10.20
C GLY A 338 -5.37 2.21 -10.89
N CYS A 339 -5.82 1.60 -11.98
CA CYS A 339 -6.87 2.15 -12.85
C CYS A 339 -8.30 1.75 -12.46
N ALA A 340 -8.49 0.94 -11.41
CA ALA A 340 -9.80 0.46 -10.95
C ALA A 340 -10.79 1.59 -10.58
N SER A 341 -10.27 2.72 -10.07
CA SER A 341 -11.06 3.91 -9.72
C SER A 341 -11.73 4.56 -10.94
N LEU A 342 -11.12 4.45 -12.13
CA LEU A 342 -11.59 5.13 -13.33
C LEU A 342 -12.91 4.53 -13.87
N SER A 343 -13.23 3.27 -13.57
CA SER A 343 -14.43 2.58 -14.06
C SER A 343 -15.50 2.36 -12.98
N GLY A 344 -15.45 3.10 -11.87
CA GLY A 344 -16.48 3.10 -10.83
C GLY A 344 -16.46 1.92 -9.86
N MET A 345 -15.41 1.08 -9.88
CA MET A 345 -15.28 -0.02 -8.91
C MET A 345 -14.95 0.50 -7.51
N LEU A 346 -14.15 1.58 -7.41
CA LEU A 346 -13.71 2.20 -6.15
C LEU A 346 -14.23 3.64 -5.95
N GLY A 347 -15.25 4.07 -6.72
CA GLY A 347 -15.76 5.45 -6.66
C GLY A 347 -16.76 5.80 -7.76
N ALA A 348 -16.97 7.08 -8.02
CA ALA A 348 -17.82 7.53 -9.14
C ALA A 348 -17.14 7.22 -10.49
N ARG A 349 -17.88 6.58 -11.40
CA ARG A 349 -17.42 6.32 -12.77
C ARG A 349 -17.21 7.65 -13.51
N ILE A 350 -16.06 7.78 -14.18
CA ILE A 350 -15.77 8.93 -15.05
C ILE A 350 -16.04 8.57 -16.51
N SER A 351 -16.18 9.58 -17.37
CA SER A 351 -16.35 9.35 -18.81
C SER A 351 -15.06 8.81 -19.45
N HIS A 352 -15.17 8.16 -20.61
CA HIS A 352 -13.98 7.72 -21.34
C HIS A 352 -13.07 8.91 -21.74
N GLU A 353 -13.66 10.06 -22.05
CA GLU A 353 -12.92 11.26 -22.46
C GLU A 353 -12.10 11.82 -21.29
N ASP A 354 -12.72 11.94 -20.12
CA ASP A 354 -12.04 12.37 -18.89
C ASP A 354 -10.97 11.36 -18.49
N GLY A 355 -11.26 10.05 -18.59
CA GLY A 355 -10.31 9.00 -18.28
C GLY A 355 -9.11 8.98 -19.23
N CYS A 356 -9.31 9.18 -20.52
CA CYS A 356 -8.21 9.31 -21.49
C CYS A 356 -7.36 10.54 -21.20
N SER A 357 -8.00 11.67 -20.91
CA SER A 357 -7.32 12.92 -20.56
C SER A 357 -6.52 12.76 -19.27
N PHE A 358 -7.09 12.13 -18.24
CA PHE A 358 -6.41 11.85 -16.99
C PHE A 358 -5.19 10.94 -17.16
N LEU A 359 -5.31 9.85 -17.92
CA LEU A 359 -4.19 8.94 -18.19
C LEU A 359 -3.06 9.63 -18.96
N LYS A 360 -3.41 10.54 -19.88
CA LYS A 360 -2.43 11.38 -20.56
C LYS A 360 -1.74 12.34 -19.60
N GLU A 361 -2.48 13.00 -18.72
CA GLU A 361 -1.91 13.87 -17.70
C GLU A 361 -1.01 13.12 -16.71
N ALA A 362 -1.33 11.85 -16.39
CA ALA A 362 -0.47 10.98 -15.58
C ALA A 362 0.82 10.60 -16.30
N PHE A 363 0.72 10.24 -17.58
CA PHE A 363 1.88 9.97 -18.43
C PHE A 363 2.80 11.20 -18.57
N ASP A 364 2.22 12.38 -18.84
CA ASP A 364 2.96 13.64 -18.96
C ASP A 364 3.70 14.03 -17.66
N ARG A 365 3.25 13.54 -16.51
CA ARG A 365 3.91 13.69 -15.19
C ARG A 365 4.92 12.58 -14.88
N GLY A 366 5.14 11.65 -15.80
CA GLY A 366 6.12 10.57 -15.68
C GLY A 366 5.59 9.26 -15.08
N VAL A 367 4.27 9.11 -14.87
CA VAL A 367 3.69 7.82 -14.47
C VAL A 367 3.58 6.94 -15.71
N THR A 368 4.42 5.92 -15.81
CA THR A 368 4.49 5.05 -16.99
C THR A 368 3.94 3.65 -16.76
N PHE A 369 3.65 3.26 -15.51
CA PHE A 369 3.04 1.97 -15.19
C PHE A 369 1.54 2.09 -14.92
N PHE A 370 0.72 1.44 -15.75
CA PHE A 370 -0.74 1.43 -15.63
C PHE A 370 -1.24 0.02 -15.32
N ASP A 371 -1.91 -0.12 -14.17
CA ASP A 371 -2.42 -1.40 -13.66
C ASP A 371 -3.95 -1.47 -13.77
N THR A 372 -4.47 -2.45 -14.51
CA THR A 372 -5.91 -2.68 -14.73
C THR A 372 -6.27 -4.16 -14.54
N SER A 373 -7.48 -4.57 -14.94
CA SER A 373 -8.00 -5.94 -14.88
C SER A 373 -9.13 -6.11 -15.88
N ASN A 374 -9.29 -7.31 -16.44
CA ASN A 374 -10.40 -7.63 -17.32
C ASN A 374 -11.77 -7.49 -16.64
N LEU A 375 -11.87 -7.55 -15.30
CA LEU A 375 -13.14 -7.42 -14.58
C LEU A 375 -13.48 -5.97 -14.17
N TYR A 376 -12.60 -5.00 -14.39
CA TYR A 376 -12.83 -3.64 -13.93
C TYR A 376 -13.88 -2.92 -14.79
N GLY A 377 -14.94 -2.46 -14.15
CA GLY A 377 -16.07 -1.80 -14.79
C GLY A 377 -17.05 -2.78 -15.45
N LYS A 378 -18.30 -2.34 -15.61
CA LYS A 378 -19.33 -3.12 -16.30
C LYS A 378 -18.91 -3.39 -17.74
N ASP A 379 -19.09 -4.62 -18.23
CA ASP A 379 -18.77 -5.00 -19.61
C ASP A 379 -17.31 -4.70 -20.03
N HIS A 380 -16.37 -4.86 -19.08
CA HIS A 380 -14.92 -4.63 -19.29
C HIS A 380 -14.54 -3.18 -19.63
N ASP A 381 -15.35 -2.21 -19.19
CA ASP A 381 -15.23 -0.79 -19.50
C ASP A 381 -13.81 -0.21 -19.30
N ASN A 382 -13.11 -0.64 -18.24
CA ASN A 382 -11.80 -0.09 -17.89
C ASN A 382 -10.74 -0.39 -18.95
N GLU A 383 -10.63 -1.64 -19.41
CA GLU A 383 -9.69 -2.02 -20.48
C GLU A 383 -10.01 -1.30 -21.78
N ILE A 384 -11.30 -1.14 -22.12
CA ILE A 384 -11.73 -0.42 -23.33
C ILE A 384 -11.32 1.05 -23.27
N MET A 385 -11.51 1.69 -22.12
CA MET A 385 -11.11 3.09 -21.91
C MET A 385 -9.59 3.26 -21.94
N ILE A 386 -8.84 2.41 -21.26
CA ILE A 386 -7.37 2.43 -21.28
C ILE A 386 -6.86 2.21 -22.71
N GLY A 387 -7.46 1.28 -23.47
CA GLY A 387 -7.12 1.07 -24.87
C GLY A 387 -7.32 2.31 -25.75
N LYS A 388 -8.37 3.11 -25.50
CA LYS A 388 -8.56 4.41 -26.18
C LYS A 388 -7.49 5.44 -25.78
N ALA A 389 -7.06 5.44 -24.53
CA ALA A 389 -6.00 6.33 -24.04
C ALA A 389 -4.63 5.94 -24.64
N LEU A 390 -4.31 4.65 -24.69
CA LEU A 390 -3.03 4.13 -25.21
C LEU A 390 -2.80 4.49 -26.68
N LYS A 391 -3.86 4.63 -27.48
CA LYS A 391 -3.75 5.12 -28.88
C LYS A 391 -3.21 6.55 -28.99
N GLN A 392 -3.28 7.31 -27.91
CA GLN A 392 -2.83 8.70 -27.83
C GLN A 392 -1.48 8.84 -27.12
N LEU A 393 -0.89 7.73 -26.66
CA LEU A 393 0.36 7.68 -25.91
C LEU A 393 1.43 6.89 -26.67
N PRO A 394 2.73 7.18 -26.45
CA PRO A 394 3.80 6.35 -26.99
C PRO A 394 3.79 4.98 -26.29
N ARG A 395 3.13 3.99 -26.89
CA ARG A 395 2.93 2.64 -26.32
C ARG A 395 4.22 2.00 -25.77
N GLN A 396 5.37 2.25 -26.40
CA GLN A 396 6.66 1.71 -25.97
C GLN A 396 7.15 2.30 -24.64
N GLU A 397 6.69 3.48 -24.26
CA GLU A 397 7.06 4.13 -23.00
C GLU A 397 6.14 3.71 -21.84
N VAL A 398 4.94 3.19 -22.13
CA VAL A 398 3.95 2.74 -21.13
C VAL A 398 4.14 1.25 -20.83
N GLN A 399 4.23 0.89 -19.55
CA GLN A 399 4.22 -0.50 -19.07
C GLN A 399 2.80 -0.81 -18.61
N LEU A 400 2.12 -1.64 -19.39
CA LEU A 400 0.72 -1.98 -19.16
C LEU A 400 0.62 -3.33 -18.45
N ALA A 401 -0.08 -3.32 -17.32
CA ALA A 401 -0.45 -4.54 -16.62
C ALA A 401 -1.96 -4.77 -16.61
N THR A 402 -2.39 -6.01 -16.87
CA THR A 402 -3.79 -6.43 -16.70
C THR A 402 -3.84 -7.82 -16.07
N LYS A 403 -5.05 -8.27 -15.71
CA LYS A 403 -5.26 -9.48 -14.90
C LYS A 403 -6.38 -10.33 -15.45
N PHE A 404 -6.30 -11.63 -15.15
CA PHE A 404 -7.37 -12.61 -15.34
C PHE A 404 -7.66 -13.35 -14.04
N GLY A 405 -8.64 -14.25 -14.08
CA GLY A 405 -8.81 -15.23 -13.02
C GLY A 405 -9.72 -14.84 -11.87
N LEU A 406 -10.30 -13.64 -11.87
CA LEU A 406 -11.44 -13.31 -11.01
C LEU A 406 -12.75 -13.52 -11.81
N THR A 407 -13.69 -14.27 -11.25
CA THR A 407 -15.02 -14.51 -11.84
C THR A 407 -16.11 -13.94 -10.91
N MET A 408 -17.27 -13.65 -11.48
CA MET A 408 -18.45 -13.21 -10.74
C MET A 408 -19.65 -14.05 -11.20
N SER A 409 -20.34 -14.71 -10.26
CA SER A 409 -21.56 -15.46 -10.56
C SER A 409 -22.78 -14.54 -10.76
N GLU A 410 -23.88 -15.09 -11.27
CA GLU A 410 -25.17 -14.38 -11.40
C GLU A 410 -25.70 -13.88 -10.04
N ASP A 411 -25.36 -14.56 -8.94
CA ASP A 411 -25.69 -14.22 -7.56
C ASP A 411 -24.69 -13.25 -6.91
N TRP A 412 -23.83 -12.59 -7.69
CA TRP A 412 -22.80 -11.65 -7.23
C TRP A 412 -21.76 -12.25 -6.28
N GLN A 413 -21.50 -13.55 -6.38
CA GLN A 413 -20.40 -14.18 -5.65
C GLN A 413 -19.12 -14.16 -6.48
N PHE A 414 -18.03 -13.73 -5.86
CA PHE A 414 -16.71 -13.78 -6.48
C PHE A 414 -16.14 -15.19 -6.43
N GLY A 415 -15.52 -15.62 -7.53
CA GLY A 415 -14.77 -16.86 -7.64
C GLY A 415 -13.40 -16.63 -8.29
N ALA A 416 -12.60 -17.70 -8.36
CA ALA A 416 -11.34 -17.71 -9.09
C ALA A 416 -11.37 -18.78 -10.19
N ARG A 417 -10.71 -18.52 -11.33
CA ARG A 417 -10.60 -19.47 -12.44
C ARG A 417 -9.24 -19.38 -13.12
N GLY A 418 -8.50 -20.48 -13.19
CA GLY A 418 -7.11 -20.53 -13.64
C GLY A 418 -6.81 -21.56 -14.73
N ASP A 419 -7.81 -22.29 -15.23
CA ASP A 419 -7.57 -23.33 -16.23
C ASP A 419 -6.97 -22.76 -17.54
N PRO A 420 -6.10 -23.52 -18.22
CA PRO A 420 -5.39 -23.05 -19.42
C PRO A 420 -6.28 -22.44 -20.52
N GLU A 421 -7.46 -23.00 -20.76
CA GLU A 421 -8.40 -22.48 -21.76
C GLU A 421 -8.87 -21.08 -21.38
N TYR A 422 -9.27 -20.90 -20.12
CA TYR A 422 -9.69 -19.60 -19.60
C TYR A 422 -8.57 -18.55 -19.55
N VAL A 423 -7.34 -18.95 -19.20
CA VAL A 423 -6.18 -18.04 -19.22
C VAL A 423 -6.00 -17.46 -20.62
N ARG A 424 -6.03 -18.32 -21.64
CA ARG A 424 -5.87 -17.92 -23.04
C ARG A 424 -7.03 -17.05 -23.52
N GLU A 425 -8.27 -17.46 -23.25
CA GLU A 425 -9.47 -16.69 -23.59
C GLU A 425 -9.41 -15.26 -23.01
N CYS A 426 -9.06 -15.15 -21.73
CA CYS A 426 -8.91 -13.86 -21.07
C CYS A 426 -7.81 -13.02 -21.69
N CYS A 427 -6.66 -13.61 -22.01
CA CYS A 427 -5.52 -12.90 -22.60
C CYS A 427 -5.88 -12.32 -23.97
N GLU A 428 -6.48 -13.14 -24.85
CA GLU A 428 -6.91 -12.71 -26.18
C GLU A 428 -8.02 -11.65 -26.10
N GLY A 429 -8.95 -11.81 -25.17
CA GLY A 429 -9.98 -10.81 -24.89
C GLY A 429 -9.39 -9.47 -24.43
N SER A 430 -8.41 -9.49 -23.52
CA SER A 430 -7.74 -8.30 -23.01
C SER A 430 -6.94 -7.58 -24.11
N LEU A 431 -6.15 -8.31 -24.91
CA LEU A 431 -5.43 -7.75 -26.06
C LEU A 431 -6.37 -7.02 -27.02
N LYS A 432 -7.51 -7.62 -27.33
CA LYS A 432 -8.53 -7.03 -28.20
C LYS A 432 -9.18 -5.77 -27.61
N ARG A 433 -9.56 -5.79 -26.33
CA ARG A 433 -10.20 -4.65 -25.66
C ARG A 433 -9.25 -3.48 -25.46
N LEU A 434 -8.01 -3.76 -25.09
CA LEU A 434 -6.93 -2.77 -24.94
C LEU A 434 -6.43 -2.28 -26.31
N GLY A 435 -6.62 -3.06 -27.38
CA GLY A 435 -6.16 -2.72 -28.72
C GLY A 435 -4.65 -2.69 -28.83
N VAL A 436 -3.97 -3.65 -28.19
CA VAL A 436 -2.50 -3.78 -28.15
C VAL A 436 -2.06 -5.17 -28.61
N ASP A 437 -0.86 -5.25 -29.18
CA ASP A 437 -0.31 -6.53 -29.66
C ASP A 437 0.30 -7.38 -28.54
N TYR A 438 0.68 -6.76 -27.42
CA TYR A 438 1.24 -7.43 -26.25
C TYR A 438 0.88 -6.70 -24.95
N ILE A 439 0.85 -7.46 -23.85
CA ILE A 439 0.75 -6.98 -22.46
C ILE A 439 2.14 -7.03 -21.83
N ASP A 440 2.57 -5.97 -21.11
CA ASP A 440 3.89 -5.99 -20.47
C ASP A 440 3.89 -6.94 -19.27
N LEU A 441 2.91 -6.84 -18.37
CA LEU A 441 2.79 -7.72 -17.21
C LEU A 441 1.38 -8.30 -17.09
N TYR A 442 1.26 -9.63 -17.04
CA TYR A 442 -0.04 -10.29 -16.93
C TYR A 442 -0.14 -11.08 -15.62
N TYR A 443 -1.16 -10.75 -14.82
CA TYR A 443 -1.38 -11.38 -13.52
C TYR A 443 -2.51 -12.39 -13.52
N GLN A 444 -2.35 -13.46 -12.75
CA GLN A 444 -3.51 -14.10 -12.13
C GLN A 444 -3.97 -13.25 -10.94
N HIS A 445 -5.20 -12.71 -11.01
CA HIS A 445 -5.78 -11.78 -10.05
C HIS A 445 -6.12 -12.45 -8.71
N ARG A 446 -6.69 -13.65 -8.76
CA ARG A 446 -6.92 -14.53 -7.61
C ARG A 446 -6.54 -15.94 -8.00
N ILE A 447 -5.83 -16.62 -7.09
CA ILE A 447 -5.38 -17.99 -7.32
C ILE A 447 -6.59 -18.91 -7.33
N ASP A 448 -6.74 -19.65 -8.42
CA ASP A 448 -7.69 -20.75 -8.51
C ASP A 448 -7.08 -21.98 -7.82
N THR A 449 -7.60 -22.30 -6.65
CA THR A 449 -7.12 -23.44 -5.86
C THR A 449 -7.64 -24.78 -6.36
N SER A 450 -8.57 -24.80 -7.32
CA SER A 450 -9.07 -26.02 -7.95
C SER A 450 -8.21 -26.50 -9.13
N VAL A 451 -7.32 -25.64 -9.63
CA VAL A 451 -6.40 -25.94 -10.74
C VAL A 451 -4.97 -25.93 -10.21
N PRO A 452 -4.14 -26.96 -10.46
CA PRO A 452 -2.72 -26.92 -10.13
C PRO A 452 -2.07 -25.68 -10.73
N ILE A 453 -1.36 -24.90 -9.90
CA ILE A 453 -0.75 -23.64 -10.35
C ILE A 453 0.21 -23.85 -11.53
N GLU A 454 0.84 -25.03 -11.62
CA GLU A 454 1.71 -25.42 -12.71
C GLU A 454 1.00 -25.41 -14.07
N ASP A 455 -0.26 -25.81 -14.13
CA ASP A 455 -1.04 -25.84 -15.38
C ASP A 455 -1.32 -24.42 -15.87
N THR A 456 -1.76 -23.54 -14.96
CA THR A 456 -1.91 -22.10 -15.21
C THR A 456 -0.60 -21.49 -15.72
N MET A 457 0.51 -21.79 -15.05
CA MET A 457 1.83 -21.24 -15.37
C MET A 457 2.41 -21.76 -16.67
N MET A 458 2.16 -23.04 -17.02
CA MET A 458 2.54 -23.59 -18.33
C MET A 458 1.82 -22.85 -19.46
N GLU A 459 0.55 -22.49 -19.29
CA GLU A 459 -0.17 -21.72 -20.29
C GLU A 459 0.33 -20.28 -20.39
N LEU A 460 0.57 -19.62 -19.25
CA LEU A 460 1.19 -18.29 -19.23
C LEU A 460 2.56 -18.28 -19.91
N LYS A 461 3.37 -19.31 -19.69
CA LYS A 461 4.65 -19.48 -20.38
C LYS A 461 4.47 -19.56 -21.91
N LYS A 462 3.46 -20.29 -22.41
CA LYS A 462 3.17 -20.32 -23.86
C LYS A 462 2.81 -18.93 -24.38
N LEU A 463 2.06 -18.14 -23.62
CA LEU A 463 1.73 -16.76 -24.00
C LEU A 463 2.97 -15.84 -24.02
N VAL A 464 3.95 -16.10 -23.15
CA VAL A 464 5.28 -15.45 -23.21
C VAL A 464 6.02 -15.87 -24.48
N ASP A 465 6.09 -17.16 -24.77
CA ASP A 465 6.76 -17.71 -25.96
C ASP A 465 6.11 -17.21 -27.27
N GLU A 466 4.79 -16.99 -27.27
CA GLU A 466 4.02 -16.38 -28.37
C GLU A 466 4.20 -14.85 -28.50
N GLY A 467 4.84 -14.20 -27.52
CA GLY A 467 5.02 -12.75 -27.47
C GLY A 467 3.75 -11.96 -27.14
N LYS A 468 2.67 -12.63 -26.71
CA LYS A 468 1.41 -11.99 -26.30
C LYS A 468 1.53 -11.29 -24.94
N ILE A 469 2.38 -11.81 -24.06
CA ILE A 469 2.72 -11.19 -22.77
C ILE A 469 4.25 -11.17 -22.61
N LYS A 470 4.81 -10.19 -21.90
CA LYS A 470 6.27 -10.14 -21.66
C LYS A 470 6.68 -10.72 -20.30
N TYR A 471 5.90 -10.42 -19.26
CA TYR A 471 6.20 -10.78 -17.88
C TYR A 471 4.97 -11.39 -17.20
N ILE A 472 5.23 -12.28 -16.24
CA ILE A 472 4.19 -12.96 -15.44
C ILE A 472 4.20 -12.42 -14.01
N GLY A 473 3.02 -12.13 -13.48
CA GLY A 473 2.82 -11.82 -12.08
C GLY A 473 1.72 -12.65 -11.43
N LEU A 474 1.66 -12.62 -10.10
CA LEU A 474 0.57 -13.20 -9.31
C LEU A 474 0.05 -12.15 -8.31
N SER A 475 -1.23 -12.21 -7.96
CA SER A 475 -1.82 -11.37 -6.92
C SER A 475 -2.44 -12.22 -5.81
N GLU A 476 -2.17 -11.84 -4.55
CA GLU A 476 -2.64 -12.54 -3.34
C GLU A 476 -2.30 -14.04 -3.35
N ALA A 477 -1.05 -14.39 -3.64
CA ALA A 477 -0.56 -15.77 -3.72
C ALA A 477 0.14 -16.20 -2.42
N SER A 478 -0.08 -17.46 -1.98
CA SER A 478 0.60 -18.02 -0.82
C SER A 478 2.09 -18.32 -1.09
N PRO A 479 2.95 -18.43 -0.05
CA PRO A 479 4.36 -18.76 -0.21
C PRO A 479 4.61 -20.04 -1.03
N ASP A 480 3.80 -21.08 -0.82
CA ASP A 480 3.90 -22.35 -1.55
C ASP A 480 3.56 -22.16 -3.04
N THR A 481 2.45 -21.48 -3.32
CA THR A 481 2.01 -21.15 -4.69
C THR A 481 3.09 -20.39 -5.44
N ILE A 482 3.71 -19.39 -4.79
CA ILE A 482 4.79 -18.58 -5.38
C ILE A 482 5.98 -19.47 -5.75
N ARG A 483 6.44 -20.36 -4.86
CA ARG A 483 7.58 -21.25 -5.13
C ARG A 483 7.29 -22.18 -6.30
N ARG A 484 6.12 -22.81 -6.31
CA ARG A 484 5.69 -23.76 -7.35
C ARG A 484 5.54 -23.07 -8.70
N ALA A 485 4.89 -21.91 -8.72
CA ALA A 485 4.74 -21.13 -9.94
C ALA A 485 6.09 -20.67 -10.51
N HIS A 486 6.96 -20.12 -9.64
CA HIS A 486 8.28 -19.63 -10.03
C HIS A 486 9.20 -20.75 -10.55
N ALA A 487 9.01 -21.99 -10.09
CA ALA A 487 9.74 -23.16 -10.59
C ALA A 487 9.35 -23.54 -12.04
N VAL A 488 8.13 -23.21 -12.49
CA VAL A 488 7.68 -23.46 -13.88
C VAL A 488 8.17 -22.36 -14.82
N HIS A 489 7.96 -21.10 -14.43
CA HIS A 489 8.49 -19.94 -15.14
C HIS A 489 8.74 -18.81 -14.13
N PRO A 490 9.82 -18.03 -14.25
CA PRO A 490 10.12 -16.97 -13.30
C PRO A 490 8.98 -15.97 -13.17
N ILE A 491 8.51 -15.77 -11.93
CA ILE A 491 7.58 -14.68 -11.60
C ILE A 491 8.36 -13.37 -11.53
N THR A 492 7.86 -12.33 -12.19
CA THR A 492 8.50 -11.01 -12.21
C THR A 492 8.09 -10.16 -11.01
N ALA A 493 6.79 -10.16 -10.70
CA ALA A 493 6.25 -9.33 -9.63
C ALA A 493 5.03 -9.95 -8.95
N LEU A 494 4.86 -9.66 -7.66
CA LEU A 494 3.63 -9.91 -6.91
C LEU A 494 2.87 -8.62 -6.70
N GLN A 495 1.54 -8.70 -6.78
CA GLN A 495 0.65 -7.65 -6.29
C GLN A 495 -0.04 -8.11 -5.00
N MET A 496 0.37 -7.54 -3.88
CA MET A 496 -0.15 -7.85 -2.55
C MET A 496 -0.74 -6.59 -1.90
N GLU A 497 -1.69 -6.75 -0.98
CA GLU A 497 -2.07 -5.67 -0.08
C GLU A 497 -0.90 -5.37 0.88
N TYR A 498 -0.23 -4.22 0.66
CA TYR A 498 0.88 -3.77 1.49
C TYR A 498 0.77 -2.28 1.75
N SER A 499 0.68 -1.89 3.02
CA SER A 499 0.58 -0.50 3.46
C SER A 499 0.92 -0.39 4.93
N LEU A 500 0.91 0.82 5.50
CA LEU A 500 0.98 1.01 6.96
C LEU A 500 -0.11 0.23 7.73
N TRP A 501 -1.20 -0.14 7.07
CA TRP A 501 -2.35 -0.81 7.67
C TRP A 501 -2.40 -2.34 7.46
N SER A 502 -1.55 -2.86 6.57
CA SER A 502 -1.44 -4.30 6.26
C SER A 502 0.02 -4.62 5.99
N ARG A 503 0.64 -5.35 6.91
CA ARG A 503 2.08 -5.66 6.89
C ARG A 503 2.36 -7.17 6.98
N ASP A 504 1.32 -7.98 6.82
CA ASP A 504 1.34 -9.44 6.98
C ASP A 504 2.34 -10.13 6.02
N ILE A 505 2.66 -9.45 4.91
CA ILE A 505 3.62 -9.94 3.91
C ILE A 505 5.09 -9.79 4.36
N GLU A 506 5.39 -9.00 5.39
CA GLU A 506 6.77 -8.71 5.83
C GLU A 506 7.48 -9.94 6.43
N ASP A 507 6.72 -10.85 7.05
CA ASP A 507 7.29 -12.00 7.77
C ASP A 507 7.65 -13.17 6.85
N GLU A 508 6.82 -13.45 5.83
CA GLU A 508 6.98 -14.64 4.98
C GLU A 508 7.16 -14.32 3.49
N ILE A 509 6.39 -13.39 2.94
CA ILE A 509 6.34 -13.15 1.49
C ILE A 509 7.53 -12.31 1.03
N ILE A 510 7.86 -11.20 1.71
CA ILE A 510 9.01 -10.36 1.35
C ILE A 510 10.32 -11.16 1.48
N PRO A 511 10.59 -11.89 2.59
CA PRO A 511 11.79 -12.72 2.71
C PRO A 511 11.86 -13.86 1.69
N LEU A 512 10.72 -14.38 1.23
CA LEU A 512 10.66 -15.37 0.14
C LEU A 512 11.07 -14.77 -1.21
N CYS A 513 10.58 -13.57 -1.53
CA CYS A 513 10.71 -12.99 -2.86
C CYS A 513 12.10 -12.42 -3.13
N SER A 514 12.77 -11.88 -2.11
CA SER A 514 14.12 -11.31 -2.21
C SER A 514 15.14 -12.27 -2.87
N PRO A 515 15.33 -13.52 -2.40
CA PRO A 515 16.27 -14.45 -3.03
C PRO A 515 15.80 -14.97 -4.40
N LEU A 516 14.50 -14.93 -4.69
CA LEU A 516 13.94 -15.31 -6.00
C LEU A 516 14.02 -14.15 -7.02
N GLY A 517 14.40 -12.95 -6.57
CA GLY A 517 14.39 -11.75 -7.39
C GLY A 517 13.00 -11.42 -7.91
N ILE A 518 11.97 -11.51 -7.06
CA ILE A 518 10.59 -11.12 -7.39
C ILE A 518 10.33 -9.75 -6.77
N GLY A 519 9.84 -8.78 -7.55
CA GLY A 519 9.47 -7.47 -6.99
C GLY A 519 7.99 -7.36 -6.61
N PHE A 520 7.60 -6.19 -6.11
CA PHE A 520 6.29 -5.96 -5.49
C PHE A 520 5.59 -4.73 -6.04
N PHE A 521 4.30 -4.90 -6.33
CA PHE A 521 3.36 -3.80 -6.43
C PHE A 521 2.47 -3.77 -5.20
N ALA A 522 2.51 -2.66 -4.47
CA ALA A 522 1.68 -2.46 -3.29
C ALA A 522 0.27 -2.04 -3.73
N GLY A 523 -0.66 -3.00 -3.74
CA GLY A 523 -2.08 -2.77 -4.00
C GLY A 523 -2.76 -2.09 -2.80
N LYS A 524 -3.69 -1.17 -3.06
CA LYS A 524 -4.38 -0.37 -2.02
C LYS A 524 -3.41 0.35 -1.06
N ALA A 525 -2.29 0.85 -1.59
CA ALA A 525 -1.22 1.55 -0.87
C ALA A 525 -1.66 2.78 -0.04
N MET A 526 -2.92 3.21 -0.12
CA MET A 526 -3.42 4.47 0.43
C MET A 526 -4.73 4.31 1.19
N ALA A 527 -4.72 4.82 2.42
CA ALA A 527 -5.90 5.33 3.10
C ALA A 527 -6.22 6.76 2.58
N GLU A 528 -6.66 6.89 1.33
CA GLU A 528 -7.22 8.17 0.87
C GLU A 528 -8.64 8.31 1.41
N SER A 529 -8.79 9.17 2.42
CA SER A 529 -10.02 9.60 3.09
C SER A 529 -10.81 8.48 3.79
N PHE A 530 -11.20 8.72 5.05
CA PHE A 530 -12.36 8.04 5.63
C PHE A 530 -13.47 7.99 4.57
N PRO A 531 -14.05 6.82 4.31
CA PRO A 531 -14.72 6.61 3.04
C PRO A 531 -15.90 7.55 2.86
N SER A 532 -15.83 8.34 1.78
CA SER A 532 -17.01 8.87 1.14
C SER A 532 -17.68 7.73 0.35
N GLU A 533 -18.83 7.28 0.85
CA GLU A 533 -19.95 6.60 0.17
C GLU A 533 -19.74 5.39 -0.77
N SER A 534 -18.54 4.83 -0.95
CA SER A 534 -18.37 3.67 -1.86
C SER A 534 -18.83 2.33 -1.26
N LEU A 535 -19.35 1.43 -2.10
CA LEU A 535 -19.84 0.10 -1.70
C LEU A 535 -18.73 -0.75 -1.05
N LEU A 536 -17.54 -0.79 -1.66
CA LEU A 536 -16.38 -1.55 -1.16
C LEU A 536 -15.89 -1.04 0.21
N SER A 537 -15.95 0.27 0.44
CA SER A 537 -15.59 0.82 1.75
C SER A 537 -16.58 0.47 2.85
N ARG A 538 -17.88 0.34 2.55
CA ARG A 538 -18.88 -0.11 3.55
C ARG A 538 -18.78 -1.59 3.89
N MET A 539 -18.15 -2.38 3.01
CA MET A 539 -17.97 -3.82 3.19
C MET A 539 -16.62 -4.18 3.83
N HIS A 540 -15.68 -3.24 3.91
CA HIS A 540 -14.36 -3.51 4.47
C HIS A 540 -14.37 -3.40 6.00
N PRO A 541 -13.93 -4.42 6.76
CA PRO A 541 -14.01 -4.43 8.22
C PRO A 541 -13.39 -3.20 8.90
N ARG A 542 -12.29 -2.68 8.36
CA ARG A 542 -11.61 -1.45 8.85
C ARG A 542 -12.48 -0.19 8.82
N PHE A 543 -13.52 -0.14 8.01
CA PHE A 543 -14.37 1.05 7.82
C PHE A 543 -15.85 0.80 8.19
N MET A 544 -16.16 -0.34 8.81
CA MET A 544 -17.48 -0.59 9.38
C MET A 544 -17.72 0.26 10.64
N GLU A 545 -18.99 0.55 10.91
CA GLU A 545 -19.44 1.28 12.10
C GLU A 545 -19.00 0.52 13.38
N GLY A 546 -18.26 1.20 14.27
CA GLY A 546 -17.62 0.61 15.46
C GLY A 546 -16.07 0.51 15.39
N ASN A 547 -15.49 0.25 14.22
CA ASN A 547 -14.02 0.27 14.01
C ASN A 547 -13.52 1.66 13.60
N LEU A 548 -14.42 2.48 13.07
CA LEU A 548 -14.15 3.81 12.52
C LEU A 548 -13.55 4.77 13.58
N ASP A 549 -14.08 4.75 14.81
CA ASP A 549 -13.61 5.60 15.90
C ASP A 549 -12.23 5.17 16.44
N LYS A 550 -11.97 3.85 16.48
CA LYS A 550 -10.65 3.30 16.84
C LYS A 550 -9.58 3.69 15.82
N ASN A 551 -9.91 3.55 14.53
CA ASN A 551 -8.98 3.84 13.43
C ASN A 551 -8.71 5.33 13.22
N LYS A 552 -9.59 6.21 13.73
CA LYS A 552 -9.41 7.67 13.70
C LYS A 552 -8.21 8.13 14.52
N VAL A 553 -7.98 7.51 15.68
CA VAL A 553 -6.83 7.85 16.55
C VAL A 553 -5.51 7.60 15.82
N LEU A 554 -5.43 6.51 15.05
CA LEU A 554 -4.25 6.15 14.25
C LEU A 554 -4.01 7.13 13.10
N TYR A 555 -5.08 7.53 12.41
CA TYR A 555 -4.98 8.58 11.38
C TYR A 555 -4.51 9.93 11.97
N GLU A 556 -4.98 10.30 13.16
CA GLU A 556 -4.53 11.52 13.84
C GLU A 556 -3.06 11.46 14.25
N ARG A 557 -2.54 10.29 14.67
CA ARG A 557 -1.10 10.07 14.91
C ARG A 557 -0.32 10.26 13.62
N LEU A 558 -0.74 9.61 12.53
CA LEU A 558 -0.10 9.74 11.21
C LEU A 558 -0.14 11.18 10.69
N ALA A 559 -1.23 11.92 10.93
CA ALA A 559 -1.36 13.31 10.53
C ALA A 559 -0.41 14.24 11.28
N LYS A 560 -0.15 13.98 12.57
CA LYS A 560 0.87 14.72 13.33
C LYS A 560 2.27 14.47 12.79
N LEU A 561 2.58 13.23 12.42
CA LEU A 561 3.87 12.90 11.79
C LEU A 561 4.00 13.55 10.41
N ALA A 562 2.95 13.47 9.58
CA ALA A 562 2.95 14.08 8.24
C ALA A 562 3.20 15.59 8.30
N ALA A 563 2.62 16.26 9.31
CA ALA A 563 2.88 17.67 9.57
C ALA A 563 4.35 17.98 9.91
N LYS A 564 5.07 17.09 10.62
CA LYS A 564 6.52 17.24 10.86
C LYS A 564 7.33 17.22 9.57
N HIS A 565 6.85 16.51 8.55
CA HIS A 565 7.50 16.36 7.24
C HIS A 565 6.93 17.29 6.16
N ASN A 566 6.11 18.28 6.54
CA ASN A 566 5.45 19.20 5.61
C ASN A 566 4.72 18.49 4.45
N CYS A 567 4.14 17.32 4.73
CA CYS A 567 3.44 16.51 3.73
C CYS A 567 2.05 16.12 4.24
N THR A 568 1.22 15.58 3.35
CA THR A 568 -0.09 15.03 3.72
C THR A 568 0.06 13.63 4.32
N PRO A 569 -0.87 13.15 5.18
CA PRO A 569 -0.84 11.77 5.66
C PRO A 569 -0.77 10.72 4.52
N PRO A 570 -1.51 10.89 3.41
CA PRO A 570 -1.36 10.03 2.25
C PRO A 570 0.03 10.10 1.59
N GLN A 571 0.66 11.28 1.51
CA GLN A 571 2.05 11.41 1.05
C GLN A 571 3.03 10.66 1.94
N LEU A 572 2.89 10.79 3.27
CA LEU A 572 3.76 10.11 4.23
C LEU A 572 3.61 8.58 4.14
N ALA A 573 2.39 8.06 3.96
CA ALA A 573 2.14 6.63 3.81
C ALA A 573 2.77 6.05 2.54
N LEU A 574 2.64 6.75 1.40
CA LEU A 574 3.30 6.34 0.15
C LEU A 574 4.82 6.46 0.27
N ALA A 575 5.33 7.52 0.90
CA ALA A 575 6.76 7.69 1.13
C ALA A 575 7.32 6.55 1.98
N TRP A 576 6.60 6.12 3.02
CA TRP A 576 6.97 4.96 3.83
C TRP A 576 7.08 3.68 2.99
N LEU A 577 6.12 3.40 2.09
CA LEU A 577 6.18 2.26 1.16
C LEU A 577 7.37 2.34 0.21
N LEU A 578 7.63 3.53 -0.34
CA LEU A 578 8.76 3.79 -1.23
C LEU A 578 10.12 3.54 -0.54
N HIS A 579 10.19 3.64 0.79
CA HIS A 579 11.42 3.39 1.55
C HIS A 579 11.60 1.92 1.99
N GLN A 580 10.64 1.03 1.73
CA GLN A 580 10.78 -0.40 2.08
C GLN A 580 11.79 -1.13 1.19
N GLY A 581 11.98 -0.65 -0.05
CA GLY A 581 12.93 -1.21 -1.01
C GLY A 581 12.72 -0.66 -2.41
N ASP A 582 13.75 -0.74 -3.26
CA ASP A 582 13.69 -0.34 -4.67
C ASP A 582 12.86 -1.30 -5.54
N ASP A 583 12.57 -2.48 -4.99
CA ASP A 583 11.71 -3.51 -5.53
C ASP A 583 10.24 -3.38 -5.08
N VAL A 584 9.86 -2.32 -4.37
CA VAL A 584 8.47 -2.05 -3.95
C VAL A 584 7.92 -0.81 -4.66
N VAL A 585 6.93 -0.98 -5.54
CA VAL A 585 6.30 0.11 -6.32
C VAL A 585 4.84 0.29 -5.90
N PRO A 586 4.46 1.42 -5.29
CA PRO A 586 3.06 1.70 -4.99
C PRO A 586 2.25 2.00 -6.25
N ILE A 587 0.99 1.53 -6.27
CA ILE A 587 0.04 1.75 -7.38
C ILE A 587 -1.28 2.40 -6.89
N PRO A 588 -1.23 3.58 -6.26
CA PRO A 588 -2.45 4.24 -5.78
C PRO A 588 -3.41 4.54 -6.95
N GLY A 589 -4.71 4.39 -6.70
CA GLY A 589 -5.75 4.72 -7.68
C GLY A 589 -6.43 6.04 -7.37
N THR A 590 -6.67 6.86 -8.38
CA THR A 590 -7.43 8.12 -8.23
C THR A 590 -8.06 8.54 -9.56
N THR A 591 -9.04 9.44 -9.49
CA THR A 591 -9.68 10.10 -10.66
C THR A 591 -9.42 11.61 -10.67
N LYS A 592 -8.70 12.15 -9.68
CA LYS A 592 -8.50 13.59 -9.50
C LYS A 592 -7.03 13.95 -9.68
N LEU A 593 -6.75 14.95 -10.52
CA LEU A 593 -5.37 15.42 -10.76
C LEU A 593 -4.67 15.89 -9.48
N ASN A 594 -5.38 16.57 -8.57
CA ASN A 594 -4.78 16.99 -7.30
C ASN A 594 -4.33 15.81 -6.43
N ASN A 595 -5.07 14.69 -6.44
CA ASN A 595 -4.67 13.50 -5.70
C ASN A 595 -3.48 12.81 -6.40
N LEU A 596 -3.47 12.80 -7.74
CA LEU A 596 -2.32 12.32 -8.51
C LEU A 596 -1.06 13.14 -8.19
N ASP A 597 -1.14 14.47 -8.20
CA ASP A 597 -0.04 15.36 -7.83
C ASP A 597 0.40 15.14 -6.38
N ASN A 598 -0.55 14.93 -5.46
CA ASN A 598 -0.26 14.57 -4.08
C ASN A 598 0.53 13.26 -4.00
N ASN A 599 0.12 12.23 -4.75
CA ASN A 599 0.76 10.91 -4.75
C ASN A 599 2.17 10.99 -5.33
N ILE A 600 2.37 11.74 -6.41
CA ILE A 600 3.70 12.02 -6.98
C ILE A 600 4.59 12.75 -5.97
N GLY A 601 4.03 13.70 -5.21
CA GLY A 601 4.76 14.43 -4.17
C GLY A 601 5.35 13.55 -3.06
N SER A 602 4.87 12.31 -2.89
CA SER A 602 5.46 11.35 -1.94
C SER A 602 6.91 10.97 -2.27
N LEU A 603 7.32 11.04 -3.54
CA LEU A 603 8.69 10.74 -3.99
C LEU A 603 9.74 11.72 -3.43
N SER A 604 9.30 12.93 -3.06
CA SER A 604 10.16 13.98 -2.51
C SER A 604 10.31 13.90 -0.99
N VAL A 605 9.49 13.10 -0.31
CA VAL A 605 9.58 12.91 1.15
C VAL A 605 10.73 11.96 1.44
N LYS A 606 11.73 12.40 2.21
CA LYS A 606 12.85 11.57 2.66
C LYS A 606 12.63 11.15 4.11
N LEU A 607 12.82 9.87 4.40
CA LEU A 607 12.66 9.30 5.73
C LEU A 607 13.94 8.58 6.17
N THR A 608 14.41 8.91 7.36
CA THR A 608 15.49 8.17 8.05
C THR A 608 14.99 6.83 8.58
N LYS A 609 15.89 5.93 8.98
CA LYS A 609 15.51 4.63 9.54
C LYS A 609 14.73 4.78 10.85
N GLU A 610 15.10 5.77 11.65
CA GLU A 610 14.44 6.11 12.91
C GLU A 610 13.01 6.64 12.66
N GLU A 611 12.83 7.49 11.66
CA GLU A 611 11.50 8.01 11.28
C GLU A 611 10.62 6.92 10.65
N LEU A 612 11.18 6.03 9.83
CA LEU A 612 10.45 4.86 9.32
C LEU A 612 9.95 3.99 10.47
N LYS A 613 10.78 3.77 11.48
CA LYS A 613 10.39 3.06 12.70
C LYS A 613 9.31 3.82 13.47
N GLU A 614 9.45 5.13 13.67
CA GLU A 614 8.43 5.96 14.35
C GLU A 614 7.07 5.89 13.63
N ILE A 615 7.07 5.96 12.29
CA ILE A 615 5.85 5.87 11.48
C ILE A 615 5.24 4.48 11.57
N SER A 616 6.05 3.42 11.47
CA SER A 616 5.59 2.03 11.65
C SER A 616 5.02 1.78 13.03
N ASP A 617 5.65 2.31 14.09
CA ASP A 617 5.21 2.16 15.47
C ASP A 617 3.95 3.00 15.78
N ALA A 618 3.75 4.12 15.06
CA ALA A 618 2.57 4.97 15.20
C ALA A 618 1.29 4.31 14.65
N VAL A 619 1.44 3.33 13.75
CA VAL A 619 0.38 2.50 13.20
C VAL A 619 0.65 1.06 13.59
N ASP A 620 0.33 0.69 14.83
CA ASP A 620 0.38 -0.70 15.25
C ASP A 620 -0.69 -1.48 14.49
N VAL A 621 -0.26 -2.34 13.55
CA VAL A 621 -1.16 -3.19 12.77
C VAL A 621 -2.02 -4.10 13.65
N ASN A 622 -1.56 -4.43 14.86
CA ASN A 622 -2.33 -5.17 15.85
C ASN A 622 -3.48 -4.34 16.46
N GLU A 623 -3.40 -2.99 16.42
CA GLU A 623 -4.49 -2.08 16.82
C GLU A 623 -5.55 -1.91 15.70
N VAL A 624 -5.20 -2.14 14.42
CA VAL A 624 -6.06 -1.77 13.26
C VAL A 624 -6.77 -2.97 12.61
N ASN A 625 -6.12 -4.13 12.62
CA ASN A 625 -6.65 -5.33 11.98
C ASN A 625 -6.02 -6.53 12.69
N PRO A 626 -6.65 -7.09 13.73
CA PRO A 626 -6.11 -8.28 14.33
C PRO A 626 -6.37 -9.43 13.36
N GLU A 627 -5.49 -9.64 12.38
CA GLU A 627 -5.23 -11.02 11.98
C GLU A 627 -4.67 -11.68 13.24
N ILE A 628 -5.54 -12.41 13.92
CA ILE A 628 -5.18 -13.00 15.21
C ILE A 628 -4.14 -14.06 14.92
N ARG A 629 -2.89 -13.72 15.24
CA ARG A 629 -1.81 -14.70 15.23
C ARG A 629 -2.14 -15.76 16.28
N ILE A 630 -2.45 -16.97 15.81
CA ILE A 630 -2.83 -18.06 16.70
C ILE A 630 -1.62 -18.45 17.57
N PRO A 631 -1.70 -18.25 18.90
CA PRO A 631 -0.57 -18.54 19.78
C PRO A 631 -0.23 -20.04 19.75
N ARG A 632 1.01 -20.37 20.10
CA ARG A 632 1.41 -21.77 20.36
C ARG A 632 1.45 -22.04 21.85
N VAL A 633 1.03 -23.23 22.25
CA VAL A 633 1.07 -23.70 23.64
C VAL A 633 1.66 -25.10 23.72
N LYS A 634 2.26 -25.43 24.86
CA LYS A 634 2.69 -26.79 25.16
C LYS A 634 1.49 -27.64 25.55
N LEU A 635 1.33 -28.79 24.91
CA LEU A 635 0.34 -29.79 25.27
C LEU A 635 1.04 -30.87 26.10
N GLY A 636 0.74 -30.91 27.40
CA GLY A 636 1.44 -31.71 28.39
C GLY A 636 2.88 -31.26 28.66
N SER A 637 3.58 -32.01 29.50
CA SER A 637 4.97 -31.75 29.89
C SER A 637 6.04 -32.36 28.97
N GLN A 638 5.63 -33.10 27.93
CA GLN A 638 6.50 -33.99 27.16
C GLN A 638 7.16 -33.31 25.95
N GLY A 639 6.79 -32.06 25.66
CA GLY A 639 7.39 -31.25 24.59
C GLY A 639 6.56 -31.14 23.30
N LEU A 640 5.35 -31.69 23.27
CA LEU A 640 4.42 -31.42 22.18
C LEU A 640 3.99 -29.95 22.25
N GLU A 641 4.12 -29.21 21.16
CA GLU A 641 3.57 -27.86 21.02
C GLU A 641 2.48 -27.87 19.95
N VAL A 642 1.39 -27.16 20.19
CA VAL A 642 0.21 -27.06 19.32
C VAL A 642 -0.25 -25.60 19.18
N SER A 643 -1.09 -25.32 18.19
CA SER A 643 -1.86 -24.06 18.19
C SER A 643 -2.82 -24.01 19.38
N ARG A 644 -2.98 -22.82 19.98
CA ARG A 644 -3.85 -22.55 21.15
C ARG A 644 -5.31 -22.93 20.91
N LEU A 645 -5.71 -22.91 19.65
CA LEU A 645 -6.97 -23.40 19.13
C LEU A 645 -6.64 -24.56 18.17
N GLY A 646 -7.23 -25.73 18.37
CA GLY A 646 -7.14 -26.85 17.44
C GLY A 646 -8.39 -27.00 16.59
N PHE A 647 -8.42 -27.99 15.70
CA PHE A 647 -9.53 -28.24 14.80
C PHE A 647 -10.03 -29.69 14.88
N GLY A 648 -11.28 -29.86 15.32
CA GLY A 648 -11.95 -31.16 15.36
C GLY A 648 -12.52 -31.54 13.99
N CYS A 649 -11.96 -32.56 13.36
CA CYS A 649 -12.25 -32.92 11.96
C CYS A 649 -13.53 -33.76 11.79
N GLY A 650 -14.07 -34.35 12.87
CA GLY A 650 -15.21 -35.27 12.78
C GLY A 650 -16.49 -34.64 12.17
N GLY A 651 -16.66 -33.32 12.32
CA GLY A 651 -17.76 -32.57 11.71
C GLY A 651 -17.72 -32.54 10.17
N LEU A 652 -16.55 -32.75 9.55
CA LEU A 652 -16.39 -32.81 8.09
C LEU A 652 -16.99 -34.08 7.48
N SER A 653 -17.19 -35.13 8.29
CA SER A 653 -17.66 -36.44 7.84
C SER A 653 -18.98 -36.88 8.49
N GLY A 654 -19.79 -35.92 8.94
CA GLY A 654 -21.21 -36.17 9.21
C GLY A 654 -21.64 -36.29 10.68
N ILE A 655 -20.75 -36.08 11.65
CA ILE A 655 -21.08 -36.30 13.07
C ILE A 655 -22.11 -35.28 13.60
N TYR A 656 -21.89 -33.99 13.30
CA TYR A 656 -22.72 -32.89 13.82
C TYR A 656 -23.51 -32.15 12.73
N ASN A 657 -23.25 -32.44 11.47
CA ASN A 657 -23.77 -31.80 10.27
C ASN A 657 -23.92 -32.86 9.17
N ALA A 658 -24.45 -32.50 8.00
CA ALA A 658 -24.27 -33.33 6.81
C ALA A 658 -22.76 -33.48 6.48
N PRO A 659 -22.30 -34.65 6.03
CA PRO A 659 -20.92 -34.84 5.60
C PRO A 659 -20.61 -33.93 4.39
N LEU A 660 -19.40 -33.41 4.33
CA LEU A 660 -18.91 -32.71 3.14
C LEU A 660 -18.42 -33.70 2.08
N SER A 661 -18.30 -33.23 0.84
CA SER A 661 -17.53 -33.97 -0.16
C SER A 661 -16.07 -34.09 0.27
N HIS A 662 -15.38 -35.09 -0.25
CA HIS A 662 -13.98 -35.34 0.01
C HIS A 662 -13.12 -34.10 -0.28
N GLU A 663 -13.33 -33.48 -1.45
CA GLU A 663 -12.58 -32.32 -1.92
C GLU A 663 -12.84 -31.09 -1.05
N SER A 664 -14.10 -30.87 -0.66
CA SER A 664 -14.50 -29.73 0.17
C SER A 664 -13.90 -29.83 1.58
N GLY A 665 -13.88 -31.05 2.14
CA GLY A 665 -13.22 -31.30 3.42
C GLY A 665 -11.70 -31.08 3.36
N CYS A 666 -11.04 -31.53 2.29
CA CYS A 666 -9.62 -31.25 2.06
C CYS A 666 -9.34 -29.75 1.97
N ALA A 667 -10.14 -29.01 1.20
CA ALA A 667 -9.99 -27.57 1.05
C ALA A 667 -10.15 -26.81 2.39
N ILE A 668 -11.10 -27.23 3.23
CA ILE A 668 -11.25 -26.66 4.57
C ILE A 668 -10.01 -26.91 5.42
N LEU A 669 -9.43 -28.12 5.39
CA LEU A 669 -8.23 -28.43 6.19
C LEU A 669 -7.03 -27.60 5.76
N VAL A 670 -6.86 -27.35 4.46
CA VAL A 670 -5.83 -26.45 3.94
C VAL A 670 -6.06 -25.03 4.45
N GLU A 671 -7.30 -24.55 4.47
CA GLU A 671 -7.63 -23.22 4.98
C GLU A 671 -7.48 -23.11 6.50
N VAL A 672 -7.81 -24.16 7.25
CA VAL A 672 -7.56 -24.21 8.69
C VAL A 672 -6.06 -24.04 8.98
N PHE A 673 -5.20 -24.71 8.20
CA PHE A 673 -3.75 -24.57 8.31
C PHE A 673 -3.26 -23.18 7.88
N SER A 674 -3.79 -22.63 6.77
CA SER A 674 -3.40 -21.30 6.27
C SER A 674 -3.68 -20.19 7.29
N ARG A 675 -4.70 -20.37 8.14
CA ARG A 675 -5.05 -19.47 9.25
C ARG A 675 -4.23 -19.68 10.53
N GLY A 676 -3.26 -20.59 10.53
CA GLY A 676 -2.33 -20.83 11.64
C GLY A 676 -2.77 -21.92 12.64
N ILE A 677 -3.89 -22.61 12.40
CA ILE A 677 -4.28 -23.77 13.23
C ILE A 677 -3.46 -24.98 12.75
N THR A 678 -2.70 -25.56 13.67
CA THR A 678 -1.75 -26.64 13.37
C THR A 678 -2.12 -27.97 14.03
N PHE A 679 -3.06 -27.97 14.97
CA PHE A 679 -3.47 -29.16 15.71
C PHE A 679 -4.78 -29.74 15.17
N PHE A 680 -4.69 -30.85 14.46
CA PHE A 680 -5.83 -31.51 13.81
C PHE A 680 -6.20 -32.77 14.57
N ASP A 681 -7.47 -32.86 14.99
CA ASP A 681 -8.00 -34.00 15.75
C ASP A 681 -9.00 -34.81 14.90
N THR A 682 -8.76 -36.11 14.75
CA THR A 682 -9.62 -37.07 14.05
C THR A 682 -9.72 -38.39 14.81
N SER A 683 -10.34 -39.44 14.25
CA SER A 683 -10.42 -40.79 14.80
C SER A 683 -10.64 -41.80 13.67
N ASP A 684 -10.18 -43.04 13.88
CA ASP A 684 -10.54 -44.17 13.01
C ASP A 684 -12.06 -44.37 12.85
N LEU A 685 -12.87 -44.07 13.87
CA LEU A 685 -14.33 -44.16 13.82
C LEU A 685 -15.00 -43.13 12.90
N TYR A 686 -14.35 -42.04 12.54
CA TYR A 686 -15.05 -40.90 11.92
C TYR A 686 -15.29 -41.09 10.41
N GLY A 687 -16.55 -40.87 10.01
CA GLY A 687 -17.01 -41.01 8.63
C GLY A 687 -17.34 -42.45 8.26
N ASP A 688 -18.04 -42.61 7.14
CA ASP A 688 -18.30 -43.94 6.56
C ASP A 688 -16.99 -44.56 6.08
N ASP A 689 -16.76 -45.84 6.39
CA ASP A 689 -15.52 -46.58 6.07
C ASP A 689 -14.22 -45.79 6.34
N HIS A 690 -14.11 -45.19 7.51
CA HIS A 690 -12.92 -44.43 7.96
C HIS A 690 -12.60 -43.20 7.09
N HIS A 691 -13.57 -42.67 6.34
CA HIS A 691 -13.36 -41.61 5.35
C HIS A 691 -12.67 -40.35 5.92
N ASN A 692 -12.85 -40.01 7.20
CA ASN A 692 -12.23 -38.81 7.76
C ASN A 692 -10.70 -38.89 7.80
N GLU A 693 -10.11 -40.02 8.20
CA GLU A 693 -8.65 -40.21 8.17
C GLU A 693 -8.13 -40.22 6.72
N ILE A 694 -8.86 -40.82 5.78
CA ILE A 694 -8.47 -40.85 4.36
C ILE A 694 -8.44 -39.43 3.77
N MET A 695 -9.49 -38.65 4.03
CA MET A 695 -9.59 -37.25 3.61
C MET A 695 -8.48 -36.38 4.21
N ILE A 696 -8.19 -36.54 5.50
CA ILE A 696 -7.10 -35.81 6.15
C ILE A 696 -5.76 -36.21 5.55
N GLY A 697 -5.54 -37.50 5.26
CA GLY A 697 -4.33 -37.96 4.59
C GLY A 697 -4.11 -37.32 3.23
N GLU A 698 -5.18 -37.14 2.45
CA GLU A 698 -5.11 -36.42 1.17
C GLU A 698 -4.81 -34.93 1.34
N ALA A 699 -5.45 -34.27 2.32
CA ALA A 699 -5.16 -32.87 2.64
C ALA A 699 -3.71 -32.67 3.11
N LEU A 700 -3.17 -33.60 3.91
CA LEU A 700 -1.80 -33.53 4.43
C LEU A 700 -0.74 -33.59 3.33
N LYS A 701 -1.03 -34.18 2.16
CA LYS A 701 -0.10 -34.13 1.01
C LYS A 701 0.11 -32.73 0.46
N GLN A 702 -0.81 -31.81 0.76
CA GLN A 702 -0.76 -30.41 0.34
C GLN A 702 -0.16 -29.51 1.42
N LEU A 703 0.18 -30.06 2.59
CA LEU A 703 0.66 -29.32 3.75
C LEU A 703 2.06 -29.79 4.16
N PRO A 704 2.87 -28.91 4.78
CA PRO A 704 4.12 -29.33 5.41
C PRO A 704 3.82 -30.22 6.63
N ARG A 705 3.87 -31.55 6.45
CA ARG A 705 3.49 -32.55 7.46
C ARG A 705 4.17 -32.32 8.81
N GLU A 706 5.42 -31.88 8.82
CA GLU A 706 6.20 -31.59 10.03
C GLU A 706 5.66 -30.41 10.85
N LYS A 707 4.89 -29.52 10.23
CA LYS A 707 4.25 -28.38 10.90
C LYS A 707 2.84 -28.68 11.42
N VAL A 708 2.24 -29.80 11.01
CA VAL A 708 0.91 -30.23 11.49
C VAL A 708 1.09 -31.22 12.64
N GLN A 709 0.42 -30.96 13.76
CA GLN A 709 0.30 -31.88 14.88
C GLN A 709 -0.98 -32.69 14.69
N LEU A 710 -0.80 -33.94 14.24
CA LEU A 710 -1.92 -34.81 13.93
C LEU A 710 -2.26 -35.70 15.12
N ALA A 711 -3.51 -35.57 15.60
CA ALA A 711 -4.11 -36.43 16.60
C ALA A 711 -5.12 -37.39 15.96
N THR A 712 -4.99 -38.69 16.22
CA THR A 712 -6.02 -39.68 15.90
C THR A 712 -6.21 -40.66 17.05
N LYS A 713 -7.22 -41.51 16.96
CA LYS A 713 -7.69 -42.35 18.06
C LYS A 713 -8.04 -43.76 17.59
N PHE A 714 -8.07 -44.68 18.55
CA PHE A 714 -8.51 -46.06 18.38
C PHE A 714 -9.38 -46.55 19.54
N GLY A 715 -9.94 -47.74 19.39
CA GLY A 715 -10.48 -48.52 20.50
C GLY A 715 -11.99 -48.73 20.42
N ILE A 716 -12.72 -47.90 19.67
CA ILE A 716 -14.15 -48.16 19.41
C ILE A 716 -14.26 -49.12 18.22
N LYS A 717 -15.08 -50.16 18.38
CA LYS A 717 -15.47 -51.11 17.35
C LYS A 717 -16.93 -50.88 16.99
N GLN A 718 -17.18 -50.50 15.74
CA GLN A 718 -18.54 -50.50 15.23
C GLN A 718 -18.98 -51.94 14.95
N LEU A 719 -20.10 -52.34 15.54
CA LEU A 719 -20.78 -53.61 15.28
C LEU A 719 -21.83 -53.39 14.18
N GLU A 720 -22.94 -54.13 14.19
CA GLU A 720 -24.03 -53.88 13.26
C GLU A 720 -24.84 -52.63 13.66
N GLY A 721 -25.08 -51.74 12.70
CA GLY A 721 -25.88 -50.52 12.90
C GLY A 721 -25.23 -49.51 13.86
N PHE A 722 -26.01 -49.05 14.84
CA PHE A 722 -25.59 -48.06 15.86
C PHE A 722 -25.09 -48.72 17.17
N GLN A 723 -24.60 -49.96 17.09
CA GLN A 723 -24.02 -50.66 18.23
C GLN A 723 -22.49 -50.54 18.22
N PHE A 724 -21.92 -50.26 19.38
CA PHE A 724 -20.48 -50.07 19.55
C PHE A 724 -19.97 -50.98 20.66
N ALA A 725 -18.74 -51.48 20.49
CA ALA A 725 -17.94 -52.12 21.53
C ALA A 725 -16.64 -51.33 21.71
N VAL A 726 -15.92 -51.60 22.81
CA VAL A 726 -14.61 -51.01 23.06
C VAL A 726 -13.59 -52.14 23.22
N ASP A 727 -12.43 -52.01 22.59
CA ASP A 727 -11.33 -52.97 22.66
C ASP A 727 -10.01 -52.23 22.89
N GLY A 728 -9.41 -52.47 24.05
CA GLY A 728 -8.13 -51.93 24.47
C GLY A 728 -7.00 -52.96 24.45
N THR A 729 -7.22 -54.15 23.88
CA THR A 729 -6.19 -55.20 23.85
C THR A 729 -4.95 -54.73 23.07
N PRO A 730 -3.73 -55.12 23.51
CA PRO A 730 -2.49 -54.79 22.80
C PRO A 730 -2.53 -55.10 21.31
N GLU A 731 -3.10 -56.25 20.92
CA GLU A 731 -3.20 -56.67 19.53
C GLU A 731 -4.06 -55.70 18.71
N TYR A 732 -5.17 -55.22 19.28
CA TYR A 732 -6.06 -54.28 18.60
C TYR A 732 -5.49 -52.87 18.54
N VAL A 733 -4.86 -52.39 19.61
CA VAL A 733 -4.11 -51.11 19.65
C VAL A 733 -3.12 -51.06 18.48
N ARG A 734 -2.33 -52.13 18.31
CA ARG A 734 -1.36 -52.27 17.24
C ARG A 734 -2.03 -52.25 15.87
N GLN A 735 -3.05 -53.07 15.68
CA GLN A 735 -3.79 -53.17 14.42
C GLN A 735 -4.35 -51.82 13.98
N CYS A 736 -5.01 -51.09 14.89
CA CYS A 736 -5.57 -49.77 14.60
C CYS A 736 -4.48 -48.76 14.23
N CYS A 737 -3.33 -48.78 14.91
CA CYS A 737 -2.27 -47.81 14.64
C CYS A 737 -1.70 -47.98 13.23
N GLU A 738 -1.38 -49.22 12.83
CA GLU A 738 -0.90 -49.52 11.47
C GLU A 738 -1.96 -49.14 10.41
N ALA A 739 -3.24 -49.37 10.71
CA ALA A 739 -4.33 -49.04 9.79
C ALA A 739 -4.50 -47.52 9.64
N SER A 740 -4.45 -46.76 10.73
CA SER A 740 -4.51 -45.29 10.72
C SER A 740 -3.33 -44.70 9.96
N LEU A 741 -2.09 -45.14 10.22
CA LEU A 741 -0.90 -44.70 9.48
C LEU A 741 -1.06 -44.89 7.96
N LYS A 742 -1.60 -46.05 7.56
CA LYS A 742 -1.87 -46.36 6.16
C LYS A 742 -2.95 -45.47 5.55
N ARG A 743 -4.09 -45.27 6.25
CA ARG A 743 -5.19 -44.43 5.76
C ARG A 743 -4.79 -42.96 5.63
N LEU A 744 -4.07 -42.46 6.63
CA LEU A 744 -3.54 -41.10 6.66
C LEU A 744 -2.36 -40.90 5.69
N GLY A 745 -1.70 -41.98 5.24
CA GLY A 745 -0.53 -41.90 4.37
C GLY A 745 0.66 -41.22 5.04
N VAL A 746 0.86 -41.43 6.34
CA VAL A 746 1.94 -40.81 7.13
C VAL A 746 2.79 -41.87 7.84
N ASP A 747 4.06 -41.55 8.10
CA ASP A 747 4.99 -42.46 8.79
C ASP A 747 4.82 -42.45 10.32
N TYR A 748 4.24 -41.39 10.87
CA TYR A 748 4.02 -41.24 12.31
C TYR A 748 2.75 -40.43 12.62
N ILE A 749 2.16 -40.71 13.78
CA ILE A 749 1.09 -39.92 14.42
C ILE A 749 1.73 -39.08 15.53
N ASP A 750 1.38 -37.79 15.63
CA ASP A 750 1.95 -36.96 16.70
C ASP A 750 1.33 -37.36 18.04
N LEU A 751 0.00 -37.43 18.14
CA LEU A 751 -0.70 -37.80 19.38
C LEU A 751 -1.73 -38.90 19.13
N TYR A 752 -1.55 -40.05 19.78
CA TYR A 752 -2.42 -41.21 19.59
C TYR A 752 -3.23 -41.51 20.85
N TYR A 753 -4.57 -41.49 20.72
CA TYR A 753 -5.50 -41.65 21.83
C TYR A 753 -6.14 -43.04 21.88
N GLN A 754 -6.31 -43.58 23.07
CA GLN A 754 -7.44 -44.50 23.29
C GLN A 754 -8.72 -43.66 23.38
N HIS A 755 -9.65 -43.87 22.44
CA HIS A 755 -10.86 -43.05 22.26
C HIS A 755 -11.91 -43.29 23.35
N ARG A 756 -12.08 -44.54 23.76
CA ARG A 756 -12.88 -44.92 24.94
C ARG A 756 -12.13 -46.00 25.70
N VAL A 757 -12.18 -45.95 27.02
CA VAL A 757 -11.51 -46.91 27.88
C VAL A 757 -12.22 -48.26 27.82
N ASP A 758 -11.47 -49.32 27.56
CA ASP A 758 -11.95 -50.70 27.66
C ASP A 758 -11.99 -51.12 29.13
N THR A 759 -13.18 -51.26 29.69
CA THR A 759 -13.39 -51.64 31.09
C THR A 759 -13.16 -53.13 31.37
N SER A 760 -12.84 -53.93 30.35
CA SER A 760 -12.51 -55.34 30.47
C SER A 760 -11.00 -55.64 30.46
N VAL A 761 -10.17 -54.67 30.06
CA VAL A 761 -8.71 -54.81 29.92
C VAL A 761 -8.00 -53.90 30.93
N PRO A 762 -7.02 -54.39 31.71
CA PRO A 762 -6.20 -53.51 32.56
C PRO A 762 -5.51 -52.42 31.72
N ILE A 763 -5.65 -51.16 32.11
CA ILE A 763 -5.09 -50.03 31.36
C ILE A 763 -3.57 -50.14 31.15
N GLU A 764 -2.87 -50.83 32.05
CA GLU A 764 -1.43 -51.07 31.95
C GLU A 764 -1.04 -51.89 30.71
N ASP A 765 -1.91 -52.80 30.26
CA ASP A 765 -1.64 -53.62 29.07
C ASP A 765 -1.79 -52.77 27.79
N THR A 766 -2.86 -51.98 27.70
CA THR A 766 -3.09 -51.01 26.62
C THR A 766 -1.93 -50.01 26.52
N MET A 767 -1.55 -49.42 27.66
CA MET A 767 -0.45 -48.46 27.74
C MET A 767 0.91 -49.10 27.48
N GLY A 768 1.08 -50.38 27.82
CA GLY A 768 2.25 -51.16 27.47
C GLY A 768 2.47 -51.23 25.97
N GLU A 769 1.41 -51.39 25.18
CA GLU A 769 1.51 -51.41 23.72
C GLU A 769 1.70 -50.01 23.12
N LEU A 770 0.99 -49.00 23.64
CA LEU A 770 1.18 -47.60 23.23
C LEU A 770 2.63 -47.14 23.45
N LYS A 771 3.24 -47.55 24.56
CA LYS A 771 4.66 -47.30 24.83
C LYS A 771 5.59 -47.90 23.77
N LYS A 772 5.30 -49.12 23.27
CA LYS A 772 6.07 -49.73 22.17
C LYS A 772 5.90 -48.95 20.88
N LEU A 773 4.68 -48.54 20.54
CA LEU A 773 4.40 -47.69 19.38
C LEU A 773 5.22 -46.39 19.41
N VAL A 774 5.38 -45.79 20.59
CA VAL A 774 6.23 -44.61 20.77
C VAL A 774 7.70 -44.94 20.56
N GLN A 775 8.20 -46.03 21.13
CA GLN A 775 9.58 -46.48 20.95
C GLN A 775 9.92 -46.82 19.50
N GLU A 776 8.94 -47.30 18.73
CA GLU A 776 9.05 -47.57 17.29
C GLU A 776 8.94 -46.31 16.42
N GLY A 777 8.58 -45.16 17.00
CA GLY A 777 8.39 -43.90 16.27
C GLY A 777 7.08 -43.79 15.49
N LYS A 778 6.15 -44.74 15.67
CA LYS A 778 4.83 -44.76 14.99
C LYS A 778 3.85 -43.76 15.63
N ALA A 779 3.99 -43.54 16.93
CA ALA A 779 3.36 -42.44 17.64
C ALA A 779 4.45 -41.61 18.34
N LYS A 780 4.28 -40.30 18.51
CA LYS A 780 5.22 -39.51 19.32
C LYS A 780 4.74 -39.35 20.77
N TYR A 781 3.45 -39.15 20.93
CA TYR A 781 2.79 -38.86 22.20
C TYR A 781 1.54 -39.72 22.37
N VAL A 782 1.17 -39.98 23.63
CA VAL A 782 0.00 -40.80 24.00
C VAL A 782 -1.04 -39.94 24.70
N GLY A 783 -2.30 -40.16 24.37
CA GLY A 783 -3.44 -39.54 25.05
C GLY A 783 -4.50 -40.55 25.46
N LEU A 784 -5.43 -40.11 26.30
CA LEU A 784 -6.66 -40.85 26.62
C LEU A 784 -7.88 -39.97 26.37
N SER A 785 -9.04 -40.56 26.09
CA SER A 785 -10.30 -39.83 26.00
C SER A 785 -11.36 -40.50 26.87
N GLU A 786 -12.17 -39.68 27.56
CA GLU A 786 -13.23 -40.13 28.46
C GLU A 786 -12.73 -41.16 29.51
N ALA A 787 -11.56 -40.90 30.11
CA ALA A 787 -10.94 -41.77 31.11
C ALA A 787 -11.21 -41.29 32.54
N SER A 788 -11.39 -42.23 33.47
CA SER A 788 -11.56 -41.92 34.89
C SER A 788 -10.25 -41.45 35.54
N VAL A 789 -10.34 -40.83 36.72
CA VAL A 789 -9.17 -40.44 37.53
C VAL A 789 -8.25 -41.64 37.82
N ASP A 790 -8.82 -42.79 38.18
CA ASP A 790 -8.04 -44.01 38.46
C ASP A 790 -7.27 -44.47 37.22
N THR A 791 -7.96 -44.57 36.08
CA THR A 791 -7.39 -44.97 34.80
C THR A 791 -6.28 -44.00 34.36
N ILE A 792 -6.48 -42.68 34.48
CA ILE A 792 -5.48 -41.67 34.13
C ILE A 792 -4.19 -41.86 34.95
N ARG A 793 -4.30 -42.00 36.28
CA ARG A 793 -3.14 -42.15 37.16
C ARG A 793 -2.36 -43.42 36.85
N ARG A 794 -3.06 -44.54 36.69
CA ARG A 794 -2.45 -45.84 36.38
C ARG A 794 -1.81 -45.86 34.99
N ALA A 795 -2.46 -45.27 33.99
CA ALA A 795 -1.90 -45.15 32.66
C ALA A 795 -0.61 -44.32 32.64
N HIS A 796 -0.64 -43.16 33.29
CA HIS A 796 0.48 -42.23 33.34
C HIS A 796 1.72 -42.84 34.03
N ALA A 797 1.52 -43.75 34.98
CA ALA A 797 2.61 -44.49 35.63
C ALA A 797 3.37 -45.44 34.68
N ILE A 798 2.72 -45.91 33.60
CA ILE A 798 3.34 -46.82 32.61
C ILE A 798 4.09 -46.04 31.52
N HIS A 799 3.45 -45.00 30.99
CA HIS A 799 4.01 -44.06 30.02
C HIS A 799 3.33 -42.69 30.16
N PRO A 800 4.07 -41.56 30.05
CA PRO A 800 3.49 -40.23 30.26
C PRO A 800 2.34 -39.90 29.30
N ILE A 801 1.14 -39.71 29.85
CA ILE A 801 -0.02 -39.19 29.11
C ILE A 801 0.21 -37.71 28.83
N THR A 802 0.12 -37.32 27.56
CA THR A 802 0.35 -35.95 27.08
C THR A 802 -0.91 -35.11 27.19
N ALA A 803 -2.06 -35.70 26.81
CA ALA A 803 -3.34 -35.04 26.93
C ALA A 803 -4.47 -36.02 27.27
N VAL A 804 -5.47 -35.51 27.99
CA VAL A 804 -6.77 -36.18 28.15
C VAL A 804 -7.83 -35.38 27.41
N GLN A 805 -8.54 -36.01 26.48
CA GLN A 805 -9.59 -35.38 25.70
C GLN A 805 -10.97 -35.61 26.35
N MET A 806 -11.63 -34.52 26.74
CA MET A 806 -12.91 -34.52 27.49
C MET A 806 -13.92 -33.55 26.88
N GLU A 807 -15.22 -33.83 27.04
CA GLU A 807 -16.24 -32.82 26.74
C GLU A 807 -16.14 -31.73 27.79
N TYR A 808 -15.86 -30.51 27.35
CA TYR A 808 -15.77 -29.36 28.24
C TYR A 808 -16.28 -28.11 27.55
N SER A 809 -17.30 -27.50 28.13
CA SER A 809 -17.91 -26.26 27.66
C SER A 809 -18.69 -25.60 28.79
N LEU A 810 -19.22 -24.40 28.58
CA LEU A 810 -20.18 -23.79 29.50
C LEU A 810 -21.37 -24.71 29.82
N TRP A 811 -21.72 -25.60 28.88
CA TRP A 811 -22.86 -26.53 28.98
C TRP A 811 -22.54 -27.84 29.72
N THR A 812 -21.24 -28.16 29.89
CA THR A 812 -20.75 -29.42 30.44
C THR A 812 -19.46 -29.16 31.20
N ARG A 813 -19.54 -29.12 32.53
CA ARG A 813 -18.42 -28.74 33.44
C ARG A 813 -18.06 -29.79 34.50
N GLU A 814 -18.59 -31.00 34.40
CA GLU A 814 -18.42 -32.05 35.42
C GLU A 814 -16.96 -32.42 35.72
N ILE A 815 -16.05 -32.12 34.80
CA ILE A 815 -14.61 -32.45 34.92
C ILE A 815 -13.81 -31.46 35.78
N GLU A 816 -14.42 -30.34 36.19
CA GLU A 816 -13.74 -29.27 36.94
C GLU A 816 -13.32 -29.69 38.36
N GLU A 817 -14.10 -30.58 38.99
CA GLU A 817 -13.87 -31.01 40.37
C GLU A 817 -12.88 -32.17 40.49
N ASP A 818 -12.67 -32.96 39.43
CA ASP A 818 -11.91 -34.21 39.48
C ASP A 818 -10.80 -34.33 38.41
N ILE A 819 -11.14 -34.34 37.13
CA ILE A 819 -10.20 -34.62 36.03
C ILE A 819 -9.23 -33.47 35.83
N ILE A 820 -9.69 -32.21 35.81
CA ILE A 820 -8.82 -31.04 35.62
C ILE A 820 -7.75 -30.94 36.73
N PRO A 821 -8.09 -31.02 38.03
CA PRO A 821 -7.09 -31.02 39.10
C PRO A 821 -6.02 -32.12 38.95
N VAL A 822 -6.43 -33.35 38.62
CA VAL A 822 -5.52 -34.48 38.45
C VAL A 822 -4.62 -34.31 37.22
N CYS A 823 -5.15 -33.80 36.11
CA CYS A 823 -4.35 -33.54 34.93
C CYS A 823 -3.29 -32.47 35.20
N ARG A 824 -3.65 -31.40 35.91
CA ARG A 824 -2.70 -30.36 36.35
C ARG A 824 -1.61 -30.89 37.26
N GLU A 825 -1.98 -31.71 38.25
CA GLU A 825 -1.02 -32.38 39.16
C GLU A 825 0.02 -33.20 38.38
N LEU A 826 -0.41 -33.91 37.35
CA LEU A 826 0.43 -34.82 36.56
C LEU A 826 1.10 -34.15 35.34
N GLY A 827 0.90 -32.86 35.10
CA GLY A 827 1.43 -32.16 33.92
C GLY A 827 0.81 -32.62 32.60
N ILE A 828 -0.46 -33.01 32.63
CA ILE A 828 -1.26 -33.46 31.49
C ILE A 828 -2.17 -32.31 31.04
N SER A 829 -2.23 -32.02 29.74
CA SER A 829 -3.16 -31.02 29.21
C SER A 829 -4.55 -31.60 28.95
N ILE A 830 -5.57 -30.74 28.95
CA ILE A 830 -6.92 -31.10 28.52
C ILE A 830 -7.12 -30.67 27.07
N VAL A 831 -7.65 -31.58 26.24
CA VAL A 831 -8.18 -31.22 24.92
C VAL A 831 -9.71 -31.18 25.02
N ALA A 832 -10.29 -30.00 24.91
CA ALA A 832 -11.73 -29.80 25.11
C ALA A 832 -12.49 -30.02 23.79
N TYR A 833 -13.21 -31.15 23.69
CA TYR A 833 -14.10 -31.39 22.56
C TYR A 833 -15.51 -30.86 22.83
N SER A 834 -16.25 -30.59 21.75
CA SER A 834 -17.55 -29.90 21.78
C SER A 834 -17.57 -28.59 22.59
N PRO A 835 -16.58 -27.69 22.45
CA PRO A 835 -16.51 -26.45 23.23
C PRO A 835 -17.73 -25.53 23.06
N LEU A 836 -18.46 -25.69 21.95
CA LEU A 836 -19.66 -24.95 21.60
C LEU A 836 -20.96 -25.70 21.99
N GLY A 837 -20.91 -26.67 22.89
CA GLY A 837 -22.08 -27.49 23.25
C GLY A 837 -22.64 -28.23 22.03
N ARG A 838 -21.75 -28.87 21.26
CA ARG A 838 -22.08 -29.55 19.99
C ARG A 838 -22.71 -28.64 18.92
N GLY A 839 -22.45 -27.33 19.04
CA GLY A 839 -22.92 -26.27 18.14
C GLY A 839 -24.15 -25.51 18.65
N PHE A 840 -24.67 -25.85 19.83
CA PHE A 840 -25.75 -25.13 20.49
C PHE A 840 -25.42 -23.64 20.65
N PHE A 841 -24.23 -23.31 21.17
CA PHE A 841 -23.77 -21.92 21.33
C PHE A 841 -23.39 -21.24 20.01
N ALA A 842 -23.39 -21.96 18.89
CA ALA A 842 -23.29 -21.39 17.55
C ALA A 842 -24.67 -21.22 16.88
N GLY A 843 -25.76 -21.39 17.63
CA GLY A 843 -27.14 -21.16 17.16
C GLY A 843 -27.84 -22.40 16.59
N LYS A 844 -27.22 -23.60 16.61
CA LYS A 844 -27.89 -24.81 16.14
C LYS A 844 -29.12 -25.14 16.98
N ALA A 845 -30.22 -25.50 16.33
CA ALA A 845 -31.53 -25.81 16.91
C ALA A 845 -32.23 -24.63 17.63
N VAL A 846 -31.58 -23.48 17.72
CA VAL A 846 -32.12 -22.25 18.33
C VAL A 846 -32.39 -21.20 17.25
N VAL A 847 -31.39 -20.91 16.44
CA VAL A 847 -31.43 -19.96 15.31
C VAL A 847 -31.57 -20.71 13.98
N GLU A 848 -30.83 -21.82 13.84
CA GLU A 848 -30.86 -22.67 12.65
C GLU A 848 -31.61 -23.99 12.92
N SER A 849 -32.34 -24.51 11.94
CA SER A 849 -32.91 -25.86 12.03
C SER A 849 -31.82 -26.93 11.91
N LEU A 850 -32.01 -28.06 12.59
CA LEU A 850 -31.13 -29.22 12.44
C LEU A 850 -31.43 -29.93 11.09
N PRO A 851 -30.41 -30.33 10.32
CA PRO A 851 -30.59 -31.22 9.17
C PRO A 851 -31.24 -32.55 9.58
N ALA A 852 -31.95 -33.23 8.69
CA ALA A 852 -32.61 -34.49 9.03
C ALA A 852 -31.61 -35.63 9.29
N GLU A 853 -30.44 -35.55 8.66
CA GLU A 853 -29.39 -36.57 8.65
C GLU A 853 -28.38 -36.44 9.81
N THR A 854 -28.53 -35.43 10.65
CA THR A 854 -27.58 -35.20 11.77
C THR A 854 -27.87 -36.10 12.96
N LEU A 855 -26.82 -36.66 13.57
CA LEU A 855 -26.96 -37.41 14.82
C LEU A 855 -27.44 -36.53 15.98
N LEU A 856 -27.27 -35.20 15.90
CA LEU A 856 -27.76 -34.27 16.93
C LEU A 856 -29.28 -34.33 17.12
N ALA A 857 -30.04 -34.75 16.11
CA ALA A 857 -31.49 -34.90 16.22
C ALA A 857 -31.91 -35.94 17.26
N MET A 858 -31.03 -36.90 17.59
CA MET A 858 -31.27 -37.93 18.62
C MET A 858 -30.65 -37.57 19.98
N HIS A 859 -29.92 -36.45 20.08
CA HIS A 859 -29.20 -36.09 21.29
C HIS A 859 -30.18 -35.58 22.36
N PRO A 860 -30.17 -36.08 23.61
CA PRO A 860 -31.18 -35.76 24.63
C PRO A 860 -31.39 -34.26 24.88
N ARG A 861 -30.30 -33.47 24.85
CA ARG A 861 -30.32 -31.99 24.99
C ARG A 861 -30.94 -31.22 23.82
N PHE A 862 -31.12 -31.85 22.66
CA PHE A 862 -31.66 -31.25 21.42
C PHE A 862 -33.09 -31.72 21.09
N THR A 863 -33.73 -32.51 21.95
CA THR A 863 -35.06 -33.09 21.69
C THR A 863 -36.16 -32.55 22.61
N GLY A 864 -37.35 -32.34 22.06
CA GLY A 864 -38.58 -32.10 22.84
C GLY A 864 -38.47 -30.94 23.83
N GLU A 865 -39.01 -31.13 25.04
CA GLU A 865 -38.99 -30.13 26.11
C GLU A 865 -37.57 -29.76 26.58
N ASN A 866 -36.58 -30.64 26.41
CA ASN A 866 -35.20 -30.33 26.79
C ASN A 866 -34.66 -29.17 25.96
N LEU A 867 -34.84 -29.20 24.64
CA LEU A 867 -34.41 -28.12 23.75
C LEU A 867 -35.09 -26.79 24.12
N GLU A 868 -36.39 -26.81 24.39
CA GLU A 868 -37.13 -25.59 24.75
C GLU A 868 -36.64 -24.96 26.06
N LYS A 869 -36.32 -25.77 27.08
CA LYS A 869 -35.70 -25.27 28.32
C LYS A 869 -34.31 -24.69 28.06
N ASN A 870 -33.54 -25.40 27.25
CA ASN A 870 -32.17 -25.03 26.91
C ASN A 870 -32.08 -23.71 26.15
N LYS A 871 -33.07 -23.37 25.30
CA LYS A 871 -33.11 -22.07 24.58
C LYS A 871 -33.02 -20.84 25.50
N ALA A 872 -33.54 -20.93 26.73
CA ALA A 872 -33.40 -19.84 27.69
C ALA A 872 -31.94 -19.55 28.05
N ILE A 873 -31.11 -20.60 28.11
CA ILE A 873 -29.67 -20.48 28.40
C ILE A 873 -28.96 -19.82 27.21
N TYR A 874 -29.30 -20.18 25.97
CA TYR A 874 -28.75 -19.51 24.78
C TYR A 874 -29.06 -18.01 24.81
N ALA A 875 -30.31 -17.63 25.11
CA ALA A 875 -30.71 -16.24 25.15
C ALA A 875 -29.93 -15.42 26.19
N ARG A 876 -29.60 -16.00 27.35
CA ARG A 876 -28.75 -15.35 28.36
C ARG A 876 -27.32 -15.15 27.85
N LEU A 877 -26.74 -16.17 27.22
CA LEU A 877 -25.39 -16.05 26.66
C LEU A 877 -25.35 -15.06 25.50
N ASP A 878 -26.39 -14.99 24.67
CA ASP A 878 -26.53 -14.03 23.57
C ASP A 878 -26.57 -12.58 24.06
N ALA A 879 -27.31 -12.31 25.14
CA ALA A 879 -27.31 -11.00 25.78
C ALA A 879 -25.91 -10.62 26.32
N LEU A 880 -25.17 -11.57 26.89
CA LEU A 880 -23.78 -11.33 27.34
C LEU A 880 -22.82 -11.16 26.16
N ALA A 881 -22.94 -11.95 25.11
CA ALA A 881 -22.11 -11.82 23.92
C ALA A 881 -22.25 -10.43 23.29
N ALA A 882 -23.48 -9.89 23.24
CA ALA A 882 -23.74 -8.53 22.81
C ALA A 882 -23.04 -7.48 23.68
N LYS A 883 -23.01 -7.66 25.02
CA LYS A 883 -22.25 -6.79 25.94
C LYS A 883 -20.75 -6.75 25.61
N HIS A 884 -20.20 -7.87 25.15
CA HIS A 884 -18.79 -8.00 24.74
C HIS A 884 -18.55 -7.74 23.24
N SER A 885 -19.56 -7.26 22.50
CA SER A 885 -19.47 -7.01 21.06
C SER A 885 -18.98 -8.24 20.26
N CYS A 886 -19.43 -9.43 20.65
CA CYS A 886 -19.05 -10.69 20.04
C CYS A 886 -20.27 -11.61 19.84
N THR A 887 -20.05 -12.75 19.18
CA THR A 887 -21.06 -13.78 19.00
C THR A 887 -21.11 -14.75 20.20
N PRO A 888 -22.23 -15.45 20.44
CA PRO A 888 -22.31 -16.46 21.51
C PRO A 888 -21.26 -17.56 21.35
N SER A 889 -20.95 -17.95 20.11
CA SER A 889 -19.88 -18.90 19.81
C SER A 889 -18.50 -18.36 20.20
N GLN A 890 -18.26 -17.08 19.93
CA GLN A 890 -16.99 -16.45 20.28
C GLN A 890 -16.80 -16.43 21.79
N LEU A 891 -17.82 -15.99 22.52
CA LEU A 891 -17.80 -15.89 23.97
C LEU A 891 -17.63 -17.26 24.64
N ALA A 892 -18.30 -18.30 24.14
CA ALA A 892 -18.20 -19.66 24.68
C ALA A 892 -16.78 -20.25 24.53
N VAL A 893 -16.16 -20.09 23.36
CA VAL A 893 -14.77 -20.55 23.15
C VAL A 893 -13.78 -19.69 23.93
N ALA A 894 -13.97 -18.37 23.97
CA ALA A 894 -13.12 -17.47 24.76
C ALA A 894 -13.14 -17.84 26.25
N TRP A 895 -14.30 -18.16 26.82
CA TRP A 895 -14.40 -18.61 28.20
C TRP A 895 -13.56 -19.87 28.46
N ILE A 896 -13.56 -20.86 27.55
CA ILE A 896 -12.73 -22.07 27.67
C ILE A 896 -11.24 -21.73 27.58
N LEU A 897 -10.87 -20.85 26.66
CA LEU A 897 -9.48 -20.40 26.49
C LEU A 897 -8.94 -19.73 27.77
N HIS A 898 -9.81 -19.11 28.58
CA HIS A 898 -9.44 -18.47 29.85
C HIS A 898 -9.38 -19.43 31.05
N GLN A 899 -9.77 -20.70 30.91
CA GLN A 899 -9.68 -21.67 32.00
C GLN A 899 -8.24 -22.12 32.31
N GLY A 900 -7.31 -21.87 31.39
CA GLY A 900 -5.88 -22.12 31.55
C GLY A 900 -5.19 -22.47 30.24
N ASP A 901 -3.88 -22.19 30.16
CA ASP A 901 -3.05 -22.52 28.99
C ASP A 901 -2.90 -24.03 28.76
N ASP A 902 -3.20 -24.82 29.78
CA ASP A 902 -3.23 -26.28 29.76
C ASP A 902 -4.49 -26.88 29.10
N ILE A 903 -5.45 -26.04 28.68
CA ILE A 903 -6.73 -26.47 28.09
C ILE A 903 -6.83 -25.98 26.64
N VAL A 904 -6.79 -26.88 25.66
CA VAL A 904 -6.85 -26.56 24.21
C VAL A 904 -8.21 -27.00 23.62
N PRO A 905 -9.09 -26.07 23.24
CA PRO A 905 -10.35 -26.42 22.57
C PRO A 905 -10.15 -26.79 21.10
N ILE A 906 -10.95 -27.72 20.60
CA ILE A 906 -10.93 -28.22 19.21
C ILE A 906 -12.28 -28.03 18.48
N PRO A 907 -12.80 -26.79 18.34
CA PRO A 907 -14.06 -26.56 17.63
C PRO A 907 -13.94 -26.94 16.15
N GLY A 908 -14.76 -27.88 15.70
CA GLY A 908 -14.88 -28.25 14.29
C GLY A 908 -15.95 -27.44 13.56
N THR A 909 -15.75 -27.21 12.25
CA THR A 909 -16.74 -26.56 11.40
C THR A 909 -16.63 -26.99 9.93
N THR A 910 -17.73 -26.89 9.19
CA THR A 910 -17.79 -27.09 7.73
C THR A 910 -17.86 -25.76 6.95
N LYS A 911 -17.81 -24.62 7.64
CA LYS A 911 -17.98 -23.27 7.05
C LYS A 911 -16.82 -22.37 7.48
N LEU A 912 -16.22 -21.65 6.52
CA LEU A 912 -15.11 -20.71 6.78
C LEU A 912 -15.51 -19.56 7.72
N LYS A 913 -16.71 -19.01 7.57
CA LYS A 913 -17.21 -17.97 8.49
C LYS A 913 -17.19 -18.41 9.96
N ASN A 914 -17.47 -19.67 10.23
CA ASN A 914 -17.42 -20.20 11.59
C ASN A 914 -15.98 -20.44 12.06
N LEU A 915 -15.06 -20.75 11.14
CA LEU A 915 -13.62 -20.81 11.42
C LEU A 915 -13.13 -19.42 11.83
N ASP A 916 -13.52 -18.37 11.09
CA ASP A 916 -13.21 -16.98 11.44
C ASP A 916 -13.74 -16.61 12.82
N ASN A 917 -14.99 -17.01 13.13
CA ASN A 917 -15.57 -16.78 14.46
C ASN A 917 -14.77 -17.49 15.56
N ASN A 918 -14.36 -18.74 15.35
CA ASN A 918 -13.57 -19.48 16.33
C ASN A 918 -12.20 -18.84 16.56
N ILE A 919 -11.55 -18.34 15.50
CA ILE A 919 -10.26 -17.63 15.59
C ILE A 919 -10.45 -16.32 16.36
N GLN A 920 -11.52 -15.58 16.07
CA GLN A 920 -11.86 -14.32 16.75
C GLN A 920 -12.06 -14.45 18.27
N SER A 921 -12.37 -15.64 18.78
CA SER A 921 -12.41 -15.90 20.23
C SER A 921 -11.08 -15.65 20.93
N LEU A 922 -9.95 -15.77 20.24
CA LEU A 922 -8.62 -15.56 20.82
C LEU A 922 -8.32 -14.08 21.12
N ALA A 923 -9.07 -13.14 20.52
CA ALA A 923 -8.90 -11.70 20.76
C ALA A 923 -9.78 -11.17 21.90
N LEU A 924 -10.67 -11.98 22.46
CA LEU A 924 -11.53 -11.55 23.56
C LEU A 924 -10.75 -11.61 24.87
N GLU A 925 -10.51 -10.45 25.48
CA GLU A 925 -9.99 -10.35 26.84
C GLU A 925 -11.15 -10.32 27.83
N LEU A 926 -11.20 -11.30 28.75
CA LEU A 926 -12.26 -11.41 29.75
C LEU A 926 -11.67 -11.17 31.15
N THR A 927 -12.25 -10.23 31.89
CA THR A 927 -11.88 -10.00 33.29
C THR A 927 -12.38 -11.13 34.18
N GLN A 928 -11.89 -11.20 35.43
CA GLN A 928 -12.39 -12.19 36.39
C GLN A 928 -13.89 -12.03 36.67
N ASP A 929 -14.39 -10.79 36.67
CA ASP A 929 -15.81 -10.52 36.85
C ASP A 929 -16.63 -10.98 35.64
N ASP A 930 -16.12 -10.76 34.41
CA ASP A 930 -16.76 -11.25 33.19
C ASP A 930 -16.82 -12.78 33.17
N LEU A 931 -15.71 -13.45 33.54
CA LEU A 931 -15.65 -14.91 33.62
C LEU A 931 -16.66 -15.45 34.62
N ALA A 932 -16.82 -14.81 35.78
CA ALA A 932 -17.82 -15.18 36.78
C ALA A 932 -19.25 -14.95 36.28
N GLU A 933 -19.51 -13.85 35.58
CA GLU A 933 -20.82 -13.55 34.99
C GLU A 933 -21.20 -14.58 33.91
N ILE A 934 -20.28 -14.89 32.99
CA ILE A 934 -20.46 -15.90 31.94
C ILE A 934 -20.66 -17.29 32.56
N TYR A 935 -19.87 -17.65 33.58
CA TYR A 935 -19.99 -18.91 34.31
C TYR A 935 -21.39 -19.08 34.92
N ASN A 936 -21.92 -18.02 35.53
CA ASN A 936 -23.22 -18.03 36.20
C ASN A 936 -24.41 -17.94 35.23
N ALA A 937 -24.19 -17.46 33.99
CA ALA A 937 -25.25 -17.42 32.97
C ALA A 937 -25.65 -18.81 32.46
N VAL A 938 -24.79 -19.81 32.67
CA VAL A 938 -25.01 -21.21 32.32
C VAL A 938 -24.87 -22.11 33.55
N PRO A 939 -25.85 -22.13 34.48
CA PRO A 939 -25.87 -23.09 35.57
C PRO A 939 -26.05 -24.51 35.01
N THR A 940 -25.19 -25.46 35.40
CA THR A 940 -25.22 -26.83 34.87
C THR A 940 -26.44 -27.62 35.33
N ASP A 941 -27.04 -27.24 36.46
CA ASP A 941 -28.30 -27.79 36.99
C ASP A 941 -29.55 -27.33 36.22
N GLU A 942 -29.44 -26.24 35.44
CA GLU A 942 -30.52 -25.80 34.53
C GLU A 942 -30.46 -26.49 33.16
N VAL A 943 -29.37 -27.17 32.82
CA VAL A 943 -29.21 -27.86 31.53
C VAL A 943 -30.12 -29.09 31.48
N SER A 944 -31.09 -29.09 30.57
CA SER A 944 -32.07 -30.18 30.44
C SER A 944 -31.60 -31.24 29.44
N GLY A 945 -31.64 -32.49 29.87
CA GLY A 945 -31.26 -33.67 29.07
C GLY A 945 -29.83 -34.17 29.35
N GLU A 946 -29.65 -35.49 29.21
CA GLU A 946 -28.38 -36.17 29.42
C GLU A 946 -27.25 -35.67 28.50
N ARG A 947 -26.01 -35.76 28.99
CA ARG A 947 -24.80 -35.25 28.31
C ARG A 947 -24.46 -36.01 27.03
N ASP A 948 -24.62 -37.33 27.01
CA ASP A 948 -24.20 -38.19 25.91
C ASP A 948 -25.39 -38.96 25.31
N TYR A 949 -25.13 -39.64 24.19
CA TYR A 949 -26.08 -40.59 23.64
C TYR A 949 -26.18 -41.83 24.52
N ASP A 950 -27.36 -42.44 24.57
CA ASP A 950 -27.63 -43.65 25.37
C ASP A 950 -26.64 -44.79 25.06
N VAL A 951 -26.22 -44.93 23.79
CA VAL A 951 -25.25 -45.95 23.35
C VAL A 951 -23.85 -45.81 23.96
N PHE A 952 -23.51 -44.66 24.55
CA PHE A 952 -22.21 -44.40 25.17
C PHE A 952 -22.28 -44.21 26.68
N SER A 953 -23.46 -44.37 27.31
CA SER A 953 -23.64 -44.17 28.76
C SER A 953 -22.68 -45.00 29.61
N ASP A 954 -22.44 -46.25 29.20
CA ASP A 954 -21.59 -47.20 29.91
C ASP A 954 -20.09 -46.92 29.75
N TYR A 955 -19.73 -46.06 28.79
CA TYR A 955 -18.34 -45.70 28.47
C TYR A 955 -17.99 -44.26 28.86
N MET A 956 -18.84 -43.60 29.64
CA MET A 956 -18.53 -42.28 30.20
C MET A 956 -17.38 -42.36 31.20
N TYR A 957 -16.62 -41.27 31.33
CA TYR A 957 -15.44 -41.24 32.21
C TYR A 957 -15.70 -41.65 33.67
N LYS A 958 -16.92 -41.43 34.18
CA LYS A 958 -17.37 -41.84 35.52
C LYS A 958 -17.38 -43.36 35.72
N PHE A 959 -17.56 -44.12 34.65
CA PHE A 959 -17.62 -45.58 34.66
C PHE A 959 -16.39 -46.23 34.01
N ALA A 960 -15.49 -45.42 33.43
CA ALA A 960 -14.30 -45.83 32.69
C ALA A 960 -13.13 -46.27 33.59
N ASN A 961 -13.40 -47.07 34.63
CA ASN A 961 -12.38 -47.74 35.44
C ASN A 961 -12.01 -49.08 34.80
N THR A 962 -10.73 -49.46 34.87
CA THR A 962 -10.24 -50.74 34.36
C THR A 962 -9.92 -51.73 35.49
N PRO A 963 -9.96 -53.04 35.25
CA PRO A 963 -9.53 -54.03 36.23
C PRO A 963 -8.07 -53.78 36.64
N THR A 964 -7.74 -53.98 37.91
CA THR A 964 -6.34 -53.95 38.37
C THR A 964 -5.60 -55.17 37.86
N LYS A 965 -4.33 -55.00 37.51
CA LYS A 965 -3.45 -56.11 37.12
C LYS A 965 -3.05 -57.00 38.29
#